data_AF-A0A1C3NW00-F1
#
_entry.id   AF-A0A1C3NW00-F1
#
_cell.length_a   1.000
_cell.length_b   1.000
_cell.length_c   1.000
_cell.angle_alpha   90.00
_cell.angle_beta   90.00
_cell.angle_gamma   90.00
#
_symmetry.space_group_name_H-M   'P 1'
#
loop_
_entity.id
_entity.type
_entity.pdbx_description
1 polymer ?
#
loop_
_entity_poly.entity_id
_entity_poly.type
_entity_poly.pdbx_seq_one_letter_code
_entity_poly.pdbx_strand_id
1 'polypeptide(L)'
;MTTFFALHSAPDKASSLRSMISFCRTGAVTEGCYEVASESFRTIPGSPFAYWVPEAIMGLFSEGEMFEAAGRFARTTNNFSDNFRYVRLAWEISPDNLEGWRPWAKGSTERFYSDIDHVVAWDSQRKTYPGFTGTRHRPMERPASVQLFGVPGITWPLRAQRFSPSAFPAHAIFSVRSFMLAAPQSDLPWLLALGASSVVDYLYKMLLGRYEYPEFIVTALQRLPLPSEIPDSAKDELGNLALEACALSQRMRATVETSCCFVLPESILADLVGYSKESIKVRLDEIQARIDEISFSLYGVDASILTGGSFRDLESMSDLGERGDGSALGLSESSSVLSWAVGVAFGRFSSGLTERPDPLRGCTFDPFEERSSSPAISDLDLHGDPNSAIFVDDHGHPQDICGKVVEVLEKFTSEAVDGVPDVLKKDFFAWHIKKYSRSNRKAPIYWQLATPSASYSVWLYIHAFTRDTMFRVQNDFVAPKLLLEQRRLDELEQEASGRPSAAQRKVIEWQRTLVGELRAFLDEVRLVAPLWDPDLDDGVIINFAPLWRLVPQHKAWQTEVKKTWDELCKGSYDWSHLAMRLWPERVVPQCAADRSLAIAHGLEEVFWTETRDGWQTRSRPTRPLDELIAERTSDAVKAALRGLLDAPVTTTSGRGGRRRAATGTNGRGRR
;
A
#
# COMPACT_ATOMS: atom_id res chain seq x y z
N MET A 1 22.33 20.06 -45.98
CA MET A 1 21.30 20.28 -44.96
C MET A 1 20.00 19.66 -45.45
N THR A 2 19.27 19.00 -44.57
CA THR A 2 17.94 18.45 -44.82
C THR A 2 16.93 19.32 -44.06
N THR A 3 15.84 19.71 -44.71
CA THR A 3 14.79 20.53 -44.09
C THR A 3 13.73 19.63 -43.45
N PHE A 4 13.45 19.85 -42.17
CA PHE A 4 12.42 19.18 -41.38
C PHE A 4 11.29 20.15 -41.07
N PHE A 5 10.04 19.69 -41.21
CA PHE A 5 8.84 20.47 -40.92
C PHE A 5 8.12 19.85 -39.72
N ALA A 6 8.05 20.59 -38.61
CA ALA A 6 7.28 20.21 -37.44
C ALA A 6 5.79 20.56 -37.63
N LEU A 7 4.93 19.54 -37.69
CA LEU A 7 3.48 19.69 -37.92
C LEU A 7 2.63 18.98 -36.86
N HIS A 8 3.23 18.57 -35.74
CA HIS A 8 2.60 17.72 -34.73
C HIS A 8 1.39 18.41 -34.09
N SER A 9 1.52 19.71 -33.86
CA SER A 9 0.55 20.65 -33.27
C SER A 9 -0.39 21.32 -34.28
N ALA A 10 -0.17 21.13 -35.60
CA ALA A 10 -0.93 21.86 -36.60
C ALA A 10 -2.36 21.29 -36.73
N PRO A 11 -3.42 22.12 -36.54
CA PRO A 11 -4.81 21.68 -36.67
C PRO A 11 -5.14 21.25 -38.11
N ASP A 12 -4.56 21.93 -39.10
CA ASP A 12 -4.56 21.52 -40.51
C ASP A 12 -3.12 21.38 -41.03
N LYS A 13 -2.59 20.17 -40.89
CA LYS A 13 -1.22 19.82 -41.30
C LYS A 13 -0.96 20.10 -42.79
N ALA A 14 -1.96 19.95 -43.66
CA ALA A 14 -1.78 20.11 -45.10
C ALA A 14 -1.61 21.59 -45.49
N SER A 15 -2.46 22.46 -44.94
CA SER A 15 -2.36 23.91 -45.17
C SER A 15 -1.10 24.47 -44.51
N SER A 16 -0.79 24.07 -43.27
CA SER A 16 0.44 24.49 -42.58
C SER A 16 1.70 24.08 -43.34
N LEU A 17 1.78 22.83 -43.83
CA LEU A 17 2.92 22.37 -44.62
C LEU A 17 3.11 23.18 -45.92
N ARG A 18 2.02 23.47 -46.64
CA ARG A 18 2.09 24.25 -47.89
C ARG A 18 2.60 25.67 -47.62
N SER A 19 2.11 26.30 -46.56
CA SER A 19 2.58 27.62 -46.13
C SER A 19 4.07 27.60 -45.78
N MET A 20 4.51 26.63 -44.96
CA MET A 20 5.91 26.49 -44.56
C MET A 20 6.83 26.23 -45.76
N ILE A 21 6.44 25.38 -46.70
CA ILE A 21 7.20 25.15 -47.95
C ILE A 21 7.29 26.44 -48.76
N SER A 22 6.19 27.21 -48.87
CA SER A 22 6.19 28.48 -49.60
C SER A 22 7.13 29.50 -48.95
N PHE A 23 7.12 29.61 -47.62
CA PHE A 23 8.00 30.53 -46.90
C PHE A 23 9.47 30.12 -46.94
N CYS A 24 9.78 28.83 -46.76
CA CYS A 24 11.16 28.35 -46.83
C CYS A 24 11.71 28.50 -48.28
N ARG A 25 10.87 28.45 -49.34
CA ARG A 25 11.26 28.79 -50.73
C ARG A 25 11.62 30.26 -50.95
N THR A 26 11.04 31.17 -50.16
CA THR A 26 11.34 32.61 -50.23
C THR A 26 12.50 33.03 -49.32
N GLY A 27 13.17 32.06 -48.66
CA GLY A 27 14.24 32.32 -47.69
C GLY A 27 13.76 32.88 -46.36
N ALA A 28 12.46 32.79 -46.06
CA ALA A 28 11.90 33.28 -44.80
C ALA A 28 12.03 32.21 -43.72
N VAL A 29 12.63 32.57 -42.58
CA VAL A 29 12.68 31.71 -41.40
C VAL A 29 11.26 31.58 -40.85
N THR A 30 10.76 30.35 -40.77
CA THR A 30 9.41 30.05 -40.31
C THR A 30 9.50 29.16 -39.08
N GLU A 31 8.72 29.48 -38.05
CA GLU A 31 8.59 28.64 -36.85
C GLU A 31 8.19 27.22 -37.26
N GLY A 32 8.93 26.21 -36.79
CA GLY A 32 8.74 24.81 -37.15
C GLY A 32 9.46 24.31 -38.42
N CYS A 33 10.17 25.17 -39.17
CA CYS A 33 11.08 24.78 -40.28
C CYS A 33 12.51 24.69 -39.72
N TYR A 34 13.14 23.51 -39.79
CA TYR A 34 14.48 23.26 -39.24
C TYR A 34 15.40 22.74 -40.34
N GLU A 35 16.58 23.36 -40.51
CA GLU A 35 17.59 22.88 -41.45
C GLU A 35 18.75 22.24 -40.70
N VAL A 36 18.91 20.92 -40.84
CA VAL A 36 19.87 20.13 -40.07
C VAL A 36 20.62 19.15 -40.98
N ALA A 37 21.93 18.98 -40.75
CA ALA A 37 22.72 17.96 -41.45
C ALA A 37 22.29 16.57 -40.95
N SER A 38 21.90 15.65 -41.83
CA SER A 38 21.36 14.36 -41.39
C SER A 38 22.41 13.48 -40.69
N GLU A 39 23.68 13.72 -40.97
CA GLU A 39 24.82 13.09 -40.30
C GLU A 39 24.90 13.47 -38.81
N SER A 40 24.42 14.66 -38.42
CA SER A 40 24.48 15.14 -37.03
C SER A 40 23.66 14.30 -36.06
N PHE A 41 22.63 13.58 -36.52
CA PHE A 41 21.85 12.67 -35.67
C PHE A 41 22.68 11.49 -35.16
N ARG A 42 23.79 11.13 -35.83
CA ARG A 42 24.69 10.07 -35.35
C ARG A 42 25.41 10.43 -34.06
N THR A 43 25.47 11.72 -33.73
CA THR A 43 26.07 12.26 -32.50
C THR A 43 25.28 11.82 -31.26
N ILE A 44 23.95 11.65 -31.39
CA ILE A 44 23.09 11.23 -30.29
C ILE A 44 22.99 9.70 -30.31
N PRO A 45 23.24 8.99 -29.19
CA PRO A 45 23.09 7.55 -29.10
C PRO A 45 21.69 7.07 -29.52
N GLY A 46 21.65 6.09 -30.43
CA GLY A 46 20.39 5.60 -31.03
C GLY A 46 19.87 6.43 -32.21
N SER A 47 20.53 7.54 -32.53
CA SER A 47 20.28 8.42 -33.66
C SER A 47 18.82 8.87 -33.84
N PRO A 48 18.16 9.43 -32.80
CA PRO A 48 16.85 10.04 -32.96
C PRO A 48 16.89 11.21 -33.94
N PHE A 49 15.82 11.39 -34.73
CA PHE A 49 15.64 12.55 -35.60
C PHE A 49 15.24 13.80 -34.80
N ALA A 50 16.14 14.23 -33.93
CA ALA A 50 15.95 15.34 -33.01
C ALA A 50 16.31 16.68 -33.66
N TYR A 51 15.66 17.01 -34.78
CA TYR A 51 16.00 18.15 -35.64
C TYR A 51 15.77 19.53 -34.99
N TRP A 52 15.03 19.58 -33.88
CA TRP A 52 14.78 20.80 -33.12
C TRP A 52 15.85 21.06 -32.04
N VAL A 53 16.77 20.12 -31.83
CA VAL A 53 17.75 20.17 -30.74
C VAL A 53 18.92 21.07 -31.15
N PRO A 54 19.26 22.09 -30.36
CA PRO A 54 20.40 22.94 -30.65
C PRO A 54 21.73 22.18 -30.64
N GLU A 55 22.68 22.65 -31.45
CA GLU A 55 24.02 22.06 -31.58
C GLU A 55 24.76 21.97 -30.25
N ALA A 56 24.56 22.93 -29.34
CA ALA A 56 25.11 22.90 -27.98
C ALA A 56 24.68 21.65 -27.20
N ILE A 57 23.42 21.21 -27.30
CA ILE A 57 22.94 19.98 -26.66
C ILE A 57 23.53 18.74 -27.34
N MET A 58 23.69 18.77 -28.68
CA MET A 58 24.31 17.66 -29.39
C MET A 58 25.79 17.48 -29.00
N GLY A 59 26.51 18.59 -28.78
CA GLY A 59 27.90 18.59 -28.31
C GLY A 59 28.10 17.84 -26.99
N LEU A 60 27.13 17.92 -26.06
CA LEU A 60 27.17 17.20 -24.78
C LEU A 60 27.36 15.68 -24.95
N PHE A 61 26.79 15.08 -25.99
CA PHE A 61 26.91 13.64 -26.25
C PHE A 61 28.26 13.23 -26.84
N SER A 62 29.02 14.18 -27.37
CA SER A 62 30.36 13.93 -27.92
C SER A 62 31.46 14.14 -26.88
N GLU A 63 31.27 15.10 -25.98
CA GLU A 63 32.31 15.58 -25.06
C GLU A 63 32.08 15.11 -23.61
N GLY A 64 30.83 14.87 -23.22
CA GLY A 64 30.46 14.52 -21.86
C GLY A 64 30.67 13.04 -21.53
N GLU A 65 30.98 12.76 -20.26
CA GLU A 65 30.94 11.40 -19.73
C GLU A 65 29.49 10.89 -19.71
N MET A 66 29.25 9.68 -20.19
CA MET A 66 27.93 9.05 -20.08
C MET A 66 27.63 8.71 -18.62
N PHE A 67 26.35 8.68 -18.29
CA PHE A 67 25.90 8.40 -16.94
C PHE A 67 26.39 7.04 -16.40
N GLU A 68 26.39 5.98 -17.23
CA GLU A 68 26.97 4.68 -16.86
C GLU A 68 28.49 4.68 -16.99
N ALA A 69 29.14 5.25 -15.98
CA ALA A 69 30.58 5.28 -15.82
C ALA A 69 30.94 5.58 -14.35
N ALA A 70 32.23 5.52 -14.00
CA ALA A 70 32.74 5.88 -12.66
C ALA A 70 32.00 5.26 -11.46
N GLY A 71 31.55 4.01 -11.57
CA GLY A 71 30.83 3.31 -10.48
C GLY A 71 29.33 3.63 -10.40
N ARG A 72 28.77 4.38 -11.37
CA ARG A 72 27.33 4.62 -11.52
C ARG A 72 26.71 3.52 -12.38
N PHE A 73 25.69 2.86 -11.86
CA PHE A 73 25.00 1.75 -12.52
C PHE A 73 23.49 1.91 -12.43
N ALA A 74 22.83 2.09 -13.57
CA ALA A 74 21.39 2.01 -13.68
C ALA A 74 20.97 0.56 -14.02
N ARG A 75 20.08 -0.05 -13.24
CA ARG A 75 19.66 -1.45 -13.38
C ARG A 75 18.16 -1.64 -13.13
N THR A 76 17.65 -2.78 -13.58
CA THR A 76 16.33 -3.32 -13.23
C THR A 76 16.48 -4.74 -12.68
N THR A 77 15.38 -5.32 -12.18
CA THR A 77 15.32 -6.70 -11.68
C THR A 77 14.17 -7.48 -12.32
N ASN A 78 13.98 -8.73 -11.91
CA ASN A 78 12.93 -9.60 -12.41
C ASN A 78 11.58 -9.35 -11.72
N ASN A 79 10.50 -9.72 -12.40
CA ASN A 79 9.22 -9.85 -11.75
C ASN A 79 9.27 -11.02 -10.76
N PHE A 80 8.81 -10.77 -9.54
CA PHE A 80 8.70 -11.76 -8.49
C PHE A 80 7.48 -12.70 -8.67
N SER A 81 6.48 -12.28 -9.45
CA SER A 81 5.30 -13.03 -9.92
C SER A 81 4.23 -13.43 -8.88
N ASP A 82 4.58 -13.75 -7.63
CA ASP A 82 3.60 -14.11 -6.57
C ASP A 82 3.51 -13.06 -5.46
N ASN A 83 3.07 -11.86 -5.83
CA ASN A 83 2.97 -10.74 -4.89
C ASN A 83 1.96 -10.99 -3.77
N PHE A 84 0.89 -11.76 -4.01
CA PHE A 84 -0.14 -12.00 -3.00
C PHE A 84 0.44 -12.75 -1.80
N ARG A 85 1.25 -13.78 -2.07
CA ARG A 85 1.92 -14.58 -1.05
C ARG A 85 3.01 -13.82 -0.30
N TYR A 86 3.94 -13.16 -1.00
CA TYR A 86 5.17 -12.68 -0.37
C TYR A 86 5.30 -11.15 -0.24
N VAL A 87 4.29 -10.36 -0.60
CA VAL A 87 4.31 -8.90 -0.43
C VAL A 87 3.23 -8.47 0.54
N ARG A 88 3.58 -7.65 1.51
CA ARG A 88 2.66 -7.03 2.48
C ARG A 88 2.78 -5.52 2.39
N LEU A 89 1.80 -4.82 2.94
CA LEU A 89 1.94 -3.41 3.28
C LEU A 89 2.66 -3.29 4.62
N ALA A 90 3.44 -2.23 4.80
CA ALA A 90 4.31 -2.08 5.96
C ALA A 90 3.56 -2.11 7.30
N TRP A 91 2.27 -1.76 7.31
CA TRP A 91 1.40 -1.82 8.49
C TRP A 91 0.73 -3.18 8.72
N GLU A 92 0.90 -4.17 7.84
CA GLU A 92 0.39 -5.53 8.06
C GLU A 92 1.31 -6.37 8.94
N ILE A 93 2.61 -6.10 8.90
CA ILE A 93 3.63 -6.92 9.58
C ILE A 93 3.76 -6.56 11.05
N SER A 94 4.05 -7.55 11.89
CA SER A 94 4.41 -7.29 13.29
C SER A 94 5.70 -6.47 13.35
N PRO A 95 5.79 -5.47 14.26
CA PRO A 95 7.05 -4.81 14.59
C PRO A 95 8.16 -5.78 15.05
N ASP A 96 7.82 -6.98 15.52
CA ASP A 96 8.78 -7.97 16.02
C ASP A 96 9.41 -8.82 14.90
N ASN A 97 8.82 -8.83 13.70
CA ASN A 97 9.27 -9.64 12.57
C ASN A 97 9.94 -8.81 11.47
N LEU A 98 10.85 -7.90 11.84
CA LEU A 98 11.56 -7.06 10.86
C LEU A 98 12.67 -7.81 10.10
N GLU A 99 13.16 -8.94 10.63
CA GLU A 99 14.19 -9.72 9.94
C GLU A 99 13.65 -10.50 8.73
N GLY A 100 12.38 -10.95 8.81
CA GLY A 100 11.70 -11.70 7.77
C GLY A 100 11.11 -10.83 6.64
N TRP A 101 11.12 -9.50 6.80
CA TRP A 101 10.51 -8.57 5.85
C TRP A 101 11.45 -7.42 5.50
N ARG A 102 11.56 -7.08 4.22
CA ARG A 102 12.37 -5.94 3.75
C ARG A 102 11.51 -4.92 3.00
N PRO A 103 11.78 -3.60 3.12
CA PRO A 103 11.12 -2.59 2.31
C PRO A 103 11.24 -2.91 0.81
N TRP A 104 10.14 -2.81 0.07
CA TRP A 104 10.06 -3.21 -1.34
C TRP A 104 9.52 -2.09 -2.23
N ALA A 105 10.43 -1.39 -2.91
CA ALA A 105 10.10 -0.25 -3.76
C ALA A 105 9.42 -0.68 -5.07
N LYS A 106 8.32 0.01 -5.42
CA LYS A 106 7.54 -0.18 -6.66
C LYS A 106 7.70 0.95 -7.67
N GLY A 107 8.62 1.89 -7.40
CA GLY A 107 8.78 3.13 -8.14
C GLY A 107 7.71 4.15 -7.71
N SER A 108 8.09 5.42 -7.62
CA SER A 108 7.19 6.51 -7.25
C SER A 108 7.41 7.71 -8.18
N THR A 109 6.35 8.42 -8.50
CA THR A 109 6.43 9.68 -9.27
C THR A 109 6.78 10.88 -8.38
N GLU A 110 6.92 10.68 -7.07
CA GLU A 110 7.29 11.70 -6.11
C GLU A 110 8.80 11.99 -6.20
N ARG A 111 9.16 13.28 -6.28
CA ARG A 111 10.56 13.74 -6.37
C ARG A 111 11.23 13.74 -5.00
N PHE A 112 12.55 13.53 -5.02
CA PHE A 112 13.47 13.58 -3.87
C PHE A 112 13.25 12.47 -2.85
N TYR A 113 12.05 12.32 -2.31
CA TYR A 113 11.70 11.29 -1.34
C TYR A 113 10.33 10.68 -1.64
N SER A 114 10.25 9.35 -1.54
CA SER A 114 9.00 8.60 -1.64
C SER A 114 8.91 7.55 -0.52
N ASP A 115 7.70 7.33 -0.02
CA ASP A 115 7.48 6.29 0.98
C ASP A 115 7.55 4.90 0.33
N ILE A 116 8.23 3.97 0.99
CA ILE A 116 8.15 2.55 0.66
C ILE A 116 7.09 1.92 1.55
N ASP A 117 5.88 1.83 1.05
CA ASP A 117 4.68 1.33 1.74
C ASP A 117 4.52 -0.19 1.64
N HIS A 118 5.29 -0.85 0.77
CA HIS A 118 5.30 -2.30 0.63
C HIS A 118 6.55 -2.90 1.28
N VAL A 119 6.39 -4.11 1.81
CA VAL A 119 7.49 -4.97 2.27
C VAL A 119 7.38 -6.32 1.57
N VAL A 120 8.52 -6.98 1.38
CA VAL A 120 8.60 -8.31 0.76
C VAL A 120 9.27 -9.29 1.72
N ALA A 121 8.77 -10.52 1.74
CA ALA A 121 9.36 -11.59 2.54
C ALA A 121 10.82 -11.80 2.12
N TRP A 122 11.68 -11.97 3.11
CA TRP A 122 13.13 -11.97 2.95
C TRP A 122 13.75 -13.24 3.52
N ASP A 123 14.60 -13.88 2.72
CA ASP A 123 15.43 -14.98 3.14
C ASP A 123 16.86 -14.47 3.38
N SER A 124 17.22 -14.33 4.65
CA SER A 124 18.53 -13.86 5.08
C SER A 124 19.68 -14.82 4.71
N GLN A 125 19.41 -16.11 4.58
CA GLN A 125 20.43 -17.09 4.18
C GLN A 125 20.73 -16.98 2.68
N ARG A 126 19.67 -16.92 1.86
CA ARG A 126 19.80 -16.80 0.40
C ARG A 126 20.12 -15.37 -0.06
N LYS A 127 19.95 -14.39 0.84
CA LYS A 127 20.00 -12.94 0.57
C LYS A 127 19.10 -12.56 -0.60
N THR A 128 17.91 -13.15 -0.65
CA THR A 128 16.93 -12.92 -1.71
C THR A 128 15.53 -13.33 -1.25
N TYR A 129 14.56 -13.36 -2.15
CA TYR A 129 13.20 -13.81 -1.84
C TYR A 129 13.18 -15.33 -1.54
N PRO A 130 12.41 -15.80 -0.53
CA PRO A 130 12.37 -17.22 -0.16
C PRO A 130 11.88 -18.12 -1.31
N GLY A 131 10.93 -17.65 -2.11
CA GLY A 131 10.28 -18.43 -3.17
C GLY A 131 10.77 -18.17 -4.60
N PHE A 132 11.89 -17.48 -4.82
CA PHE A 132 12.30 -17.14 -6.18
C PHE A 132 12.94 -18.33 -6.91
N THR A 133 12.34 -18.70 -8.05
CA THR A 133 12.82 -19.78 -8.93
C THR A 133 12.94 -19.35 -10.40
N GLY A 134 12.87 -18.05 -10.69
CA GLY A 134 12.82 -17.52 -12.06
C GLY A 134 11.49 -17.83 -12.75
N THR A 135 11.53 -18.06 -14.06
CA THR A 135 10.33 -18.41 -14.84
C THR A 135 10.37 -19.87 -15.26
N ARG A 136 9.21 -20.46 -15.60
CA ARG A 136 9.12 -21.85 -16.09
C ARG A 136 10.08 -22.15 -17.25
N HIS A 137 10.32 -21.17 -18.13
CA HIS A 137 11.19 -21.31 -19.30
C HIS A 137 12.64 -20.85 -19.06
N ARG A 138 12.89 -20.13 -17.97
CA ARG A 138 14.21 -19.66 -17.56
C ARG A 138 14.33 -19.73 -16.04
N PRO A 139 14.61 -20.92 -15.49
CA PRO A 139 14.83 -21.10 -14.06
C PRO A 139 16.02 -20.24 -13.62
N MET A 140 15.89 -19.58 -12.48
CA MET A 140 16.94 -18.74 -11.90
C MET A 140 16.91 -18.93 -10.39
N GLU A 141 18.08 -19.16 -9.78
CA GLU A 141 18.18 -19.29 -8.33
C GLU A 141 18.18 -17.94 -7.60
N ARG A 142 18.54 -16.87 -8.31
CA ARG A 142 18.59 -15.50 -7.80
C ARG A 142 18.08 -14.50 -8.86
N PRO A 143 17.38 -13.43 -8.44
CA PRO A 143 16.98 -12.35 -9.34
C PRO A 143 18.18 -11.65 -9.97
N ALA A 144 17.94 -11.02 -11.12
CA ALA A 144 18.88 -10.09 -11.74
C ALA A 144 19.13 -8.92 -10.79
N SER A 145 20.38 -8.43 -10.79
CA SER A 145 20.81 -7.29 -9.98
C SER A 145 20.67 -7.50 -8.46
N VAL A 146 20.60 -8.75 -7.98
CA VAL A 146 20.48 -9.09 -6.55
C VAL A 146 21.61 -8.48 -5.70
N GLN A 147 22.79 -8.25 -6.28
CA GLN A 147 23.91 -7.59 -5.61
C GLN A 147 23.64 -6.12 -5.24
N LEU A 148 22.60 -5.51 -5.84
CA LEU A 148 22.16 -4.15 -5.52
C LEU A 148 21.02 -4.12 -4.48
N PHE A 149 20.53 -5.28 -4.03
CA PHE A 149 19.52 -5.34 -2.98
C PHE A 149 20.14 -4.90 -1.65
N GLY A 150 19.47 -3.98 -0.96
CA GLY A 150 19.94 -3.37 0.28
C GLY A 150 21.01 -2.28 0.11
N VAL A 151 21.42 -1.98 -1.13
CA VAL A 151 22.38 -0.90 -1.42
C VAL A 151 21.62 0.41 -1.60
N PRO A 152 22.01 1.51 -0.94
CA PRO A 152 21.38 2.81 -1.15
C PRO A 152 21.61 3.33 -2.57
N GLY A 153 20.69 4.17 -3.04
CA GLY A 153 20.77 4.72 -4.39
C GLY A 153 19.63 5.66 -4.73
N ILE A 154 19.28 5.72 -6.01
CA ILE A 154 18.19 6.56 -6.52
C ILE A 154 17.22 5.68 -7.31
N THR A 155 15.92 5.90 -7.14
CA THR A 155 14.87 5.10 -7.74
C THR A 155 13.84 5.93 -8.51
N TRP A 156 13.28 5.34 -9.57
CA TRP A 156 12.21 5.93 -10.37
C TRP A 156 11.32 4.85 -11.02
N PRO A 157 10.07 5.18 -11.41
CA PRO A 157 9.17 4.24 -12.06
C PRO A 157 9.41 4.21 -13.56
N LEU A 158 8.95 3.14 -14.22
CA LEU A 158 9.02 3.04 -15.68
C LEU A 158 8.26 4.17 -16.39
N ARG A 159 7.13 4.63 -15.85
CA ARG A 159 6.28 5.65 -16.49
C ARG A 159 5.98 6.79 -15.54
N ALA A 160 6.19 8.02 -16.01
CA ALA A 160 5.83 9.26 -15.34
C ALA A 160 5.69 10.38 -16.38
N GLN A 161 5.03 11.48 -16.03
CA GLN A 161 4.96 12.66 -16.91
C GLN A 161 6.30 13.40 -16.98
N ARG A 162 7.04 13.40 -15.87
CA ARG A 162 8.38 13.98 -15.71
C ARG A 162 9.29 12.95 -15.06
N PHE A 163 10.57 12.98 -15.39
CA PHE A 163 11.59 12.23 -14.68
C PHE A 163 11.72 12.82 -13.27
N SER A 164 11.18 12.07 -12.31
CA SER A 164 11.05 12.47 -10.90
C SER A 164 11.72 11.41 -10.03
N PRO A 165 13.06 11.36 -9.98
CA PRO A 165 13.76 10.40 -9.14
C PRO A 165 13.57 10.71 -7.65
N SER A 166 13.63 9.67 -6.84
CA SER A 166 13.65 9.75 -5.37
C SER A 166 14.79 8.94 -4.79
N ALA A 167 15.21 9.26 -3.57
CA ALA A 167 16.18 8.48 -2.83
C ALA A 167 15.68 7.05 -2.60
N PHE A 168 16.60 6.10 -2.69
CA PHE A 168 16.39 4.69 -2.39
C PHE A 168 17.23 4.34 -1.14
N PRO A 169 16.60 3.98 -0.02
CA PRO A 169 17.29 3.77 1.24
C PRO A 169 18.07 2.46 1.26
N ALA A 170 19.07 2.39 2.13
CA ALA A 170 19.76 1.14 2.46
C ALA A 170 18.77 0.09 3.00
N HIS A 171 19.14 -1.19 2.90
CA HIS A 171 18.30 -2.35 3.29
C HIS A 171 17.00 -2.56 2.48
N ALA A 172 16.60 -1.62 1.62
CA ALA A 172 15.45 -1.79 0.74
C ALA A 172 15.77 -2.63 -0.50
N ILE A 173 14.72 -3.20 -1.09
CA ILE A 173 14.75 -3.99 -2.33
C ILE A 173 13.87 -3.28 -3.36
N PHE A 174 14.26 -3.30 -4.63
CA PHE A 174 13.45 -2.73 -5.71
C PHE A 174 12.76 -3.84 -6.52
N SER A 175 11.54 -3.57 -6.97
CA SER A 175 10.78 -4.46 -7.87
C SER A 175 11.12 -4.18 -9.33
N VAL A 176 10.64 -5.03 -10.26
CA VAL A 176 10.71 -4.75 -11.72
C VAL A 176 10.05 -3.43 -12.14
N ARG A 177 9.18 -2.85 -11.30
CA ARG A 177 8.51 -1.55 -11.56
C ARG A 177 9.31 -0.35 -11.06
N SER A 178 10.39 -0.60 -10.34
CA SER A 178 11.26 0.39 -9.73
C SER A 178 12.66 0.20 -10.30
N PHE A 179 13.13 1.16 -11.08
CA PHE A 179 14.50 1.14 -11.54
C PHE A 179 15.42 1.72 -10.49
N MET A 180 16.67 1.24 -10.50
CA MET A 180 17.64 1.55 -9.48
C MET A 180 18.89 2.14 -10.12
N LEU A 181 19.36 3.25 -9.58
CA LEU A 181 20.66 3.82 -9.82
C LEU A 181 21.50 3.65 -8.56
N ALA A 182 22.56 2.85 -8.66
CA ALA A 182 23.60 2.78 -7.64
C ALA A 182 24.79 3.67 -8.06
N ALA A 183 25.38 4.38 -7.11
CA ALA A 183 26.55 5.23 -7.31
C ALA A 183 27.36 5.29 -5.99
N PRO A 184 28.58 5.85 -5.98
CA PRO A 184 29.26 6.17 -4.73
C PRO A 184 28.35 6.97 -3.78
N GLN A 185 28.32 6.63 -2.50
CA GLN A 185 27.35 7.21 -1.55
C GLN A 185 27.50 8.73 -1.42
N SER A 186 28.73 9.26 -1.55
CA SER A 186 29.01 10.71 -1.60
C SER A 186 28.34 11.41 -2.79
N ASP A 187 28.04 10.67 -3.86
CA ASP A 187 27.49 11.24 -5.08
C ASP A 187 25.96 11.22 -5.14
N LEU A 188 25.32 10.37 -4.33
CA LEU A 188 23.87 10.19 -4.36
C LEU A 188 23.08 11.50 -4.16
N PRO A 189 23.43 12.39 -3.21
CA PRO A 189 22.66 13.61 -3.00
C PRO A 189 22.66 14.53 -4.24
N TRP A 190 23.84 14.80 -4.83
CA TRP A 190 23.93 15.72 -5.96
C TRP A 190 23.41 15.09 -7.25
N LEU A 191 23.58 13.77 -7.44
CA LEU A 191 22.98 13.04 -8.56
C LEU A 191 21.44 13.05 -8.48
N LEU A 192 20.87 12.99 -7.27
CA LEU A 192 19.43 13.08 -7.07
C LEU A 192 18.90 14.45 -7.48
N ALA A 193 19.56 15.54 -7.07
CA ALA A 193 19.21 16.90 -7.51
C ALA A 193 19.36 17.07 -9.03
N LEU A 194 20.50 16.68 -9.60
CA LEU A 194 20.75 16.79 -11.03
C LEU A 194 19.72 15.98 -11.83
N GLY A 195 19.41 14.77 -11.37
CA GLY A 195 18.39 13.91 -11.96
C GLY A 195 16.98 14.52 -11.92
N ALA A 196 16.64 15.30 -10.89
CA ALA A 196 15.36 16.00 -10.80
C ALA A 196 15.28 17.27 -11.67
N SER A 197 16.39 17.71 -12.25
CA SER A 197 16.45 18.94 -13.05
C SER A 197 15.63 18.86 -14.33
N SER A 198 15.14 20.02 -14.78
CA SER A 198 14.37 20.16 -16.01
C SER A 198 15.22 19.85 -17.26
N VAL A 199 16.54 20.08 -17.20
CA VAL A 199 17.48 19.73 -18.28
C VAL A 199 17.59 18.22 -18.44
N VAL A 200 17.80 17.48 -17.34
CA VAL A 200 17.92 16.01 -17.41
C VAL A 200 16.61 15.38 -17.88
N ASP A 201 15.45 15.85 -17.40
CA ASP A 201 14.15 15.40 -17.90
C ASP A 201 14.01 15.59 -19.43
N TYR A 202 14.40 16.77 -19.93
CA TYR A 202 14.38 17.07 -21.36
C TYR A 202 15.29 16.13 -22.17
N LEU A 203 16.55 15.97 -21.74
CA LEU A 203 17.51 15.08 -22.42
C LEU A 203 17.03 13.63 -22.42
N TYR A 204 16.44 13.19 -21.31
CA TYR A 204 15.90 11.84 -21.20
C TYR A 204 14.74 11.63 -22.18
N LYS A 205 13.75 12.52 -22.17
CA LYS A 205 12.60 12.44 -23.10
C LYS A 205 13.04 12.51 -24.57
N MET A 206 14.08 13.31 -24.86
CA MET A 206 14.70 13.38 -26.18
C MET A 206 15.25 12.03 -26.66
N LEU A 207 15.96 11.29 -25.80
CA LEU A 207 16.46 9.95 -26.14
C LEU A 207 15.33 8.92 -26.33
N LEU A 208 14.20 9.10 -25.64
CA LEU A 208 13.06 8.18 -25.72
C LEU A 208 12.19 8.39 -26.97
N GLY A 209 12.25 9.57 -27.58
CA GLY A 209 11.41 9.94 -28.74
C GLY A 209 9.90 9.91 -28.44
N ARG A 210 9.51 9.97 -27.16
CA ARG A 210 8.12 9.97 -26.67
C ARG A 210 7.99 10.92 -25.49
N TYR A 211 6.92 11.72 -25.46
CA TYR A 211 6.79 12.86 -24.54
C TYR A 211 5.50 12.86 -23.70
N GLU A 212 4.37 12.31 -24.17
CA GLU A 212 3.13 12.27 -23.37
C GLU A 212 3.28 11.39 -22.12
N TYR A 213 3.68 10.13 -22.33
CA TYR A 213 3.92 9.15 -21.28
C TYR A 213 5.25 8.44 -21.56
N PRO A 214 6.38 9.13 -21.34
CA PRO A 214 7.69 8.54 -21.57
C PRO A 214 7.89 7.28 -20.72
N GLU A 215 8.52 6.28 -21.32
CA GLU A 215 9.01 5.12 -20.60
C GLU A 215 10.47 5.38 -20.22
N PHE A 216 10.72 5.82 -18.98
CA PHE A 216 12.05 6.13 -18.44
C PHE A 216 12.87 4.86 -18.22
N ILE A 217 13.21 4.18 -19.32
CA ILE A 217 13.94 2.92 -19.34
C ILE A 217 15.41 3.12 -18.99
N VAL A 218 15.94 2.19 -18.21
CA VAL A 218 17.34 2.13 -17.76
C VAL A 218 18.35 2.43 -18.88
N THR A 219 18.16 1.85 -20.07
CA THR A 219 19.11 1.98 -21.19
C THR A 219 19.25 3.39 -21.73
N ALA A 220 18.24 4.24 -21.56
CA ALA A 220 18.31 5.64 -21.98
C ALA A 220 19.04 6.48 -20.92
N LEU A 221 18.77 6.27 -19.62
CA LEU A 221 19.55 6.91 -18.54
C LEU A 221 21.04 6.60 -18.67
N GLN A 222 21.41 5.34 -18.94
CA GLN A 222 22.81 4.92 -19.12
C GLN A 222 23.57 5.74 -20.18
N ARG A 223 22.84 6.29 -21.17
CA ARG A 223 23.39 7.04 -22.31
C ARG A 223 23.24 8.55 -22.15
N LEU A 224 22.68 9.04 -21.04
CA LEU A 224 22.58 10.47 -20.80
C LEU A 224 23.97 11.06 -20.54
N PRO A 225 24.29 12.22 -21.12
CA PRO A 225 25.54 12.89 -20.84
C PRO A 225 25.44 13.62 -19.50
N LEU A 226 26.50 13.50 -18.71
CA LEU A 226 26.76 14.41 -17.61
C LEU A 226 27.47 15.66 -18.12
N PRO A 227 27.38 16.79 -17.41
CA PRO A 227 28.24 17.95 -17.67
C PRO A 227 29.71 17.53 -17.67
N SER A 228 30.51 18.08 -18.58
CA SER A 228 31.92 17.74 -18.76
C SER A 228 32.75 18.02 -17.50
N GLU A 229 32.44 19.10 -16.79
CA GLU A 229 33.01 19.43 -15.49
C GLU A 229 31.92 19.82 -14.50
N ILE A 230 31.93 19.20 -13.32
CA ILE A 230 31.04 19.57 -12.20
C ILE A 230 31.94 19.96 -11.03
N PRO A 231 32.08 21.25 -10.72
CA PRO A 231 32.84 21.71 -9.57
C PRO A 231 32.31 21.10 -8.27
N ASP A 232 33.21 20.79 -7.33
CA ASP A 232 32.80 20.21 -6.04
C ASP A 232 31.85 21.15 -5.27
N SER A 233 32.01 22.46 -5.40
CA SER A 233 31.07 23.44 -4.82
C SER A 233 29.64 23.30 -5.37
N ALA A 234 29.50 22.95 -6.66
CA ALA A 234 28.20 22.73 -7.27
C ALA A 234 27.60 21.38 -6.83
N LYS A 235 28.44 20.34 -6.65
CA LYS A 235 28.00 19.06 -6.07
C LYS A 235 27.50 19.27 -4.64
N ASP A 236 28.24 20.00 -3.82
CA ASP A 236 27.86 20.29 -2.43
C ASP A 236 26.54 21.07 -2.37
N GLU A 237 26.38 22.11 -3.20
CA GLU A 237 25.14 22.89 -3.25
C GLU A 237 23.95 22.05 -3.71
N LEU A 238 24.09 21.30 -4.81
CA LEU A 238 23.05 20.40 -5.32
C LEU A 238 22.69 19.31 -4.30
N GLY A 239 23.70 18.74 -3.63
CA GLY A 239 23.52 17.72 -2.60
C GLY A 239 22.75 18.25 -1.39
N ASN A 240 23.12 19.43 -0.89
CA ASN A 240 22.41 20.08 0.23
C ASN A 240 20.95 20.41 -0.14
N LEU A 241 20.71 20.92 -1.35
CA LEU A 241 19.37 21.17 -1.85
C LEU A 241 18.52 19.90 -1.95
N ALA A 242 19.09 18.79 -2.45
CA ALA A 242 18.41 17.50 -2.49
C ALA A 242 18.05 16.97 -1.10
N LEU A 243 18.98 17.05 -0.14
CA LEU A 243 18.75 16.60 1.24
C LEU A 243 17.71 17.46 1.95
N GLU A 244 17.73 18.79 1.76
CA GLU A 244 16.69 19.70 2.25
C GLU A 244 15.33 19.35 1.64
N ALA A 245 15.27 19.10 0.33
CA ALA A 245 14.03 18.69 -0.34
C ALA A 245 13.51 17.34 0.15
N CYS A 246 14.40 16.38 0.46
CA CYS A 246 14.04 15.10 1.08
C CYS A 246 13.43 15.31 2.46
N ALA A 247 14.07 16.11 3.32
CA ALA A 247 13.58 16.42 4.66
C ALA A 247 12.22 17.14 4.64
N LEU A 248 12.04 18.11 3.74
CA LEU A 248 10.75 18.79 3.54
C LEU A 248 9.66 17.84 3.03
N SER A 249 10.02 16.93 2.12
CA SER A 249 9.12 15.89 1.63
C SER A 249 8.73 14.90 2.74
N GLN A 250 9.66 14.51 3.62
CA GLN A 250 9.37 13.70 4.81
C GLN A 250 8.43 14.45 5.76
N ARG A 251 8.66 15.75 6.04
CA ARG A 251 7.76 16.58 6.85
C ARG A 251 6.35 16.68 6.28
N MET A 252 6.21 16.79 4.95
CA MET A 252 4.89 16.77 4.29
C MET A 252 4.07 15.52 4.65
N ARG A 253 4.76 14.40 4.87
CA ARG A 253 4.17 13.10 5.22
C ARG A 253 3.97 12.88 6.71
N ALA A 254 4.37 13.82 7.56
CA ALA A 254 4.12 13.78 9.00
C ALA A 254 2.64 13.70 9.36
N THR A 255 1.76 14.04 8.42
CA THR A 255 0.29 14.00 8.56
C THR A 255 -0.36 12.79 7.87
N VAL A 256 0.44 11.91 7.24
CA VAL A 256 -0.06 10.73 6.52
C VAL A 256 0.05 9.50 7.42
N GLU A 257 -1.05 9.09 8.05
CA GLU A 257 -1.09 7.98 9.03
C GLU A 257 -0.43 6.66 8.60
N THR A 258 -0.42 6.36 7.30
CA THR A 258 0.19 5.13 6.76
C THR A 258 1.66 5.29 6.38
N SER A 259 2.22 6.49 6.53
CA SER A 259 3.63 6.80 6.28
C SER A 259 4.50 6.39 7.47
N CYS A 260 5.78 6.10 7.24
CA CYS A 260 6.73 6.10 8.37
C CYS A 260 6.99 7.49 8.92
N CYS A 261 6.79 8.54 8.16
CA CYS A 261 7.05 9.88 8.67
C CYS A 261 5.93 10.35 9.59
N PHE A 262 4.83 9.60 9.74
CA PHE A 262 3.66 10.02 10.51
C PHE A 262 4.03 10.42 11.94
N VAL A 263 3.49 11.56 12.36
CA VAL A 263 3.64 12.14 13.70
C VAL A 263 2.26 12.39 14.28
N LEU A 264 1.49 13.31 13.69
CA LEU A 264 0.20 13.78 14.17
C LEU A 264 -0.66 14.28 12.98
N PRO A 265 -2.00 14.35 13.12
CA PRO A 265 -2.89 15.01 12.17
C PRO A 265 -2.47 16.45 11.84
N GLU A 266 -2.89 16.96 10.67
CA GLU A 266 -2.46 18.26 10.17
C GLU A 266 -2.98 19.42 11.03
N SER A 267 -4.26 19.39 11.43
CA SER A 267 -4.83 20.42 12.30
C SER A 267 -4.10 20.51 13.64
N ILE A 268 -3.80 19.38 14.26
CA ILE A 268 -3.07 19.33 15.54
C ILE A 268 -1.65 19.89 15.37
N LEU A 269 -0.94 19.54 14.29
CA LEU A 269 0.39 20.11 14.02
C LEU A 269 0.34 21.61 13.68
N ALA A 270 -0.68 22.05 12.96
CA ALA A 270 -0.89 23.46 12.65
C ALA A 270 -1.05 24.28 13.93
N ASP A 271 -1.85 23.78 14.88
CA ASP A 271 -2.11 24.44 16.16
C ASP A 271 -0.88 24.42 17.09
N LEU A 272 -0.12 23.31 17.13
CA LEU A 272 1.02 23.17 18.04
C LEU A 272 2.28 23.92 17.57
N VAL A 273 2.60 23.84 16.27
CA VAL A 273 3.88 24.33 15.73
C VAL A 273 3.76 25.19 14.47
N GLY A 274 2.55 25.60 14.09
CA GLY A 274 2.33 26.40 12.88
C GLY A 274 2.67 25.64 11.59
N TYR A 275 2.50 24.32 11.58
CA TYR A 275 2.74 23.48 10.41
C TYR A 275 1.83 23.91 9.24
N SER A 276 2.41 24.03 8.03
CA SER A 276 1.68 24.37 6.80
C SER A 276 2.27 23.63 5.60
N LYS A 277 1.43 22.83 4.92
CA LYS A 277 1.83 22.15 3.67
C LYS A 277 2.13 23.14 2.54
N GLU A 278 1.43 24.25 2.48
CA GLU A 278 1.62 25.31 1.48
C GLU A 278 3.02 25.91 1.60
N SER A 279 3.45 26.22 2.82
CA SER A 279 4.79 26.77 3.08
C SER A 279 5.90 25.80 2.67
N ILE A 280 5.71 24.49 2.94
CA ILE A 280 6.63 23.44 2.51
C ILE A 280 6.67 23.32 0.98
N LYS A 281 5.52 23.39 0.30
CA LYS A 281 5.44 23.36 -1.18
C LYS A 281 6.17 24.54 -1.81
N VAL A 282 5.95 25.75 -1.32
CA VAL A 282 6.66 26.95 -1.80
C VAL A 282 8.17 26.77 -1.69
N ARG A 283 8.64 26.27 -0.54
CA ARG A 283 10.08 26.01 -0.35
C ARG A 283 10.63 24.94 -1.29
N LEU A 284 9.86 23.87 -1.56
CA LEU A 284 10.24 22.84 -2.52
C LEU A 284 10.33 23.41 -3.95
N ASP A 285 9.44 24.32 -4.33
CA ASP A 285 9.47 24.98 -5.64
C ASP A 285 10.68 25.92 -5.78
N GLU A 286 11.05 26.65 -4.72
CA GLU A 286 12.28 27.44 -4.66
C GLU A 286 13.53 26.57 -4.83
N ILE A 287 13.59 25.44 -4.12
CA ILE A 287 14.70 24.49 -4.25
C ILE A 287 14.78 23.96 -5.68
N GLN A 288 13.65 23.59 -6.28
CA GLN A 288 13.62 23.11 -7.66
C GLN A 288 14.10 24.18 -8.65
N ALA A 289 13.68 25.44 -8.48
CA ALA A 289 14.14 26.54 -9.32
C ALA A 289 15.65 26.75 -9.21
N ARG A 290 16.21 26.65 -8.00
CA ARG A 290 17.66 26.74 -7.77
C ARG A 290 18.43 25.57 -8.38
N ILE A 291 17.93 24.34 -8.24
CA ILE A 291 18.50 23.15 -8.89
C ILE A 291 18.53 23.34 -10.42
N ASP A 292 17.44 23.84 -10.99
CA ASP A 292 17.34 24.09 -12.43
C ASP A 292 18.36 25.16 -12.87
N GLU A 293 18.48 26.28 -12.15
CA GLU A 293 19.47 27.34 -12.41
C GLU A 293 20.91 26.80 -12.45
N ILE A 294 21.30 26.04 -11.41
CA ILE A 294 22.63 25.42 -11.34
C ILE A 294 22.82 24.44 -12.49
N SER A 295 21.82 23.60 -12.77
CA SER A 295 21.88 22.59 -13.83
C SER A 295 22.00 23.24 -15.22
N PHE A 296 21.25 24.31 -15.50
CA PHE A 296 21.36 25.09 -16.73
C PHE A 296 22.78 25.63 -16.92
N SER A 297 23.37 26.21 -15.86
CA SER A 297 24.74 26.69 -15.89
C SER A 297 25.75 25.57 -16.14
N LEU A 298 25.60 24.41 -15.49
CA LEU A 298 26.51 23.27 -15.65
C LEU A 298 26.46 22.69 -17.07
N TYR A 299 25.26 22.59 -17.64
CA TYR A 299 25.07 22.09 -19.00
C TYR A 299 25.35 23.14 -20.08
N GLY A 300 25.58 24.42 -19.72
CA GLY A 300 25.80 25.50 -20.67
C GLY A 300 24.58 25.80 -21.54
N VAL A 301 23.38 25.57 -21.03
CA VAL A 301 22.11 25.73 -21.76
C VAL A 301 21.16 26.68 -21.05
N ASP A 302 20.41 27.47 -21.81
CA ASP A 302 19.43 28.42 -21.27
C ASP A 302 18.04 27.79 -21.16
N ALA A 303 17.22 28.27 -20.22
CA ALA A 303 15.85 27.77 -20.00
C ALA A 303 14.96 27.86 -21.26
N SER A 304 15.24 28.80 -22.17
CA SER A 304 14.52 28.94 -23.45
C SER A 304 14.60 27.68 -24.33
N ILE A 305 15.62 26.83 -24.17
CA ILE A 305 15.78 25.58 -24.92
C ILE A 305 14.64 24.60 -24.65
N LEU A 306 14.06 24.67 -23.44
CA LEU A 306 12.91 23.87 -23.04
C LEU A 306 11.62 24.36 -23.71
N THR A 307 11.56 25.65 -24.05
CA THR A 307 10.39 26.31 -24.65
C THR A 307 10.38 26.34 -26.18
N GLY A 308 11.56 26.20 -26.82
CA GLY A 308 11.75 26.40 -28.26
C GLY A 308 11.43 25.20 -29.15
N GLY A 309 11.10 24.04 -28.59
CA GLY A 309 10.66 22.90 -29.40
C GLY A 309 9.15 22.82 -29.51
N SER A 310 8.66 22.07 -30.50
CA SER A 310 7.24 21.81 -30.81
C SER A 310 6.50 20.99 -29.72
N PHE A 311 6.76 21.28 -28.44
CA PHE A 311 6.48 20.49 -27.25
C PHE A 311 5.31 21.01 -26.41
N ARG A 312 4.70 22.13 -26.81
CA ARG A 312 3.63 22.81 -26.04
C ARG A 312 2.25 22.14 -26.05
N ASP A 313 1.96 21.24 -27.00
CA ASP A 313 0.55 20.89 -27.27
C ASP A 313 0.01 19.64 -26.56
N LEU A 314 0.71 19.13 -25.54
CA LEU A 314 0.29 17.91 -24.84
C LEU A 314 0.06 18.05 -23.33
N GLU A 315 0.28 19.25 -22.78
CA GLU A 315 -0.06 19.55 -21.38
C GLU A 315 -1.58 19.79 -21.17
N SER A 316 -2.37 19.82 -22.25
CA SER A 316 -3.83 20.04 -22.22
C SER A 316 -4.64 18.75 -22.42
N MET A 317 -4.29 17.66 -21.75
CA MET A 317 -5.20 16.50 -21.55
C MET A 317 -4.90 15.83 -20.21
N SER A 318 -5.07 16.59 -19.12
CA SER A 318 -5.07 16.07 -17.75
C SER A 318 -6.35 15.27 -17.48
N ASP A 319 -6.41 13.99 -17.87
CA ASP A 319 -7.35 13.05 -17.22
C ASP A 319 -7.05 11.55 -17.36
N LEU A 320 -5.87 11.10 -17.79
CA LEU A 320 -5.61 9.66 -17.94
C LEU A 320 -4.20 9.26 -17.48
N GLY A 321 -3.92 9.52 -16.19
CA GLY A 321 -2.65 9.15 -15.57
C GLY A 321 -2.68 8.89 -14.06
N GLU A 322 -3.83 9.06 -13.39
CA GLU A 322 -4.02 8.58 -12.00
C GLU A 322 -4.09 7.05 -11.96
N ARG A 323 -2.97 6.40 -12.23
CA ARG A 323 -2.62 5.10 -11.63
C ARG A 323 -1.27 5.19 -10.92
N GLY A 324 -0.96 6.38 -10.41
CA GLY A 324 -0.15 6.50 -9.21
C GLY A 324 -1.02 6.09 -8.03
N ASP A 325 -0.65 5.00 -7.39
CA ASP A 325 -1.26 4.46 -6.17
C ASP A 325 -1.08 5.39 -4.94
N GLY A 326 -0.68 6.63 -5.18
CA GLY A 326 -0.76 7.74 -4.24
C GLY A 326 -2.19 8.25 -4.22
N SER A 327 -3.07 7.51 -3.55
CA SER A 327 -4.40 7.99 -3.22
C SER A 327 -4.26 9.17 -2.25
N ALA A 328 -4.00 10.36 -2.78
CA ALA A 328 -4.32 11.62 -2.13
C ALA A 328 -5.85 11.72 -2.05
N LEU A 329 -6.42 10.87 -1.19
CA LEU A 329 -7.82 10.95 -0.85
C LEU A 329 -7.98 12.22 -0.03
N GLY A 330 -8.52 13.26 -0.66
CA GLY A 330 -9.16 14.37 0.04
C GLY A 330 -10.20 13.77 0.97
N LEU A 331 -9.84 13.71 2.24
CA LEU A 331 -10.68 13.30 3.35
C LEU A 331 -10.83 14.54 4.23
N SER A 332 -11.99 14.68 4.88
CA SER A 332 -12.16 15.74 5.87
C SER A 332 -11.09 15.59 6.95
N GLU A 333 -10.44 16.69 7.35
CA GLU A 333 -9.43 16.68 8.41
C GLU A 333 -9.96 16.05 9.70
N SER A 334 -11.26 16.23 9.97
CA SER A 334 -11.96 15.58 11.08
C SER A 334 -11.86 14.04 11.05
N SER A 335 -11.78 13.42 9.87
CA SER A 335 -11.59 11.96 9.74
C SER A 335 -10.16 11.52 10.06
N SER A 336 -9.16 12.34 9.73
CA SER A 336 -7.74 12.07 10.07
C SER A 336 -7.53 12.13 11.58
N VAL A 337 -8.09 13.16 12.23
CA VAL A 337 -8.04 13.31 13.69
C VAL A 337 -8.77 12.18 14.40
N LEU A 338 -9.96 11.80 13.91
CA LEU A 338 -10.72 10.67 14.45
C LEU A 338 -9.92 9.36 14.37
N SER A 339 -9.29 9.07 13.23
CA SER A 339 -8.49 7.86 13.04
C SER A 339 -7.25 7.83 13.94
N TRP A 340 -6.58 8.98 14.10
CA TRP A 340 -5.50 9.11 15.06
C TRP A 340 -5.98 8.84 16.49
N ALA A 341 -7.12 9.42 16.90
CA ALA A 341 -7.70 9.19 18.23
C ALA A 341 -8.09 7.73 18.47
N VAL A 342 -8.62 7.04 17.45
CA VAL A 342 -8.83 5.58 17.48
C VAL A 342 -7.49 4.87 17.70
N GLY A 343 -6.44 5.26 16.98
CA GLY A 343 -5.11 4.68 17.19
C GLY A 343 -4.49 4.94 18.56
N VAL A 344 -4.75 6.10 19.17
CA VAL A 344 -4.38 6.37 20.57
C VAL A 344 -5.17 5.47 21.52
N ALA A 345 -6.49 5.31 21.31
CA ALA A 345 -7.32 4.43 22.13
C ALA A 345 -6.85 2.96 22.10
N PHE A 346 -6.43 2.49 20.93
CA PHE A 346 -5.83 1.15 20.74
C PHE A 346 -4.38 1.04 21.21
N GLY A 347 -3.75 2.12 21.68
CA GLY A 347 -2.35 2.15 22.08
C GLY A 347 -1.34 2.09 20.92
N ARG A 348 -1.81 2.14 19.67
CA ARG A 348 -0.93 2.17 18.49
C ARG A 348 -0.17 3.49 18.40
N PHE A 349 -0.84 4.61 18.68
CA PHE A 349 -0.22 5.93 18.64
C PHE A 349 0.03 6.50 20.03
N SER A 350 1.19 7.14 20.21
CA SER A 350 1.50 7.84 21.45
C SER A 350 0.88 9.24 21.46
N SER A 351 0.03 9.52 22.43
CA SER A 351 -0.48 10.88 22.66
C SER A 351 0.60 11.82 23.21
N GLY A 352 1.68 11.31 23.80
CA GLY A 352 2.74 12.11 24.40
C GLY A 352 3.55 12.96 23.41
N LEU A 353 3.37 12.75 22.10
CA LEU A 353 3.95 13.62 21.08
C LEU A 353 3.41 15.05 21.14
N THR A 354 2.17 15.25 21.57
CA THR A 354 1.56 16.58 21.67
C THR A 354 2.17 17.44 22.78
N GLU A 355 2.83 16.81 23.76
CA GLU A 355 3.49 17.48 24.89
C GLU A 355 4.96 17.84 24.58
N ARG A 356 5.49 17.40 23.44
CA ARG A 356 6.89 17.66 23.06
C ARG A 356 7.05 19.09 22.53
N PRO A 357 8.16 19.80 22.87
CA PRO A 357 8.45 21.12 22.31
C PRO A 357 8.57 21.14 20.78
N ASP A 358 9.05 20.04 20.19
CA ASP A 358 9.08 19.83 18.74
C ASP A 358 8.58 18.41 18.42
N PRO A 359 7.28 18.23 18.11
CA PRO A 359 6.72 16.94 17.75
C PRO A 359 7.27 16.40 16.42
N LEU A 360 7.75 17.27 15.53
CA LEU A 360 8.33 16.88 14.24
C LEU A 360 9.75 16.32 14.38
N ARG A 361 10.36 16.42 15.57
CA ARG A 361 11.66 15.83 15.83
C ARG A 361 11.62 14.32 15.59
N GLY A 362 12.47 13.85 14.67
CA GLY A 362 12.57 12.44 14.29
C GLY A 362 11.70 12.04 13.09
N CYS A 363 10.85 12.92 12.56
CA CYS A 363 10.17 12.65 11.29
C CYS A 363 11.10 12.75 10.06
N THR A 364 12.22 13.48 10.22
CA THR A 364 13.25 13.62 9.20
C THR A 364 14.47 12.77 9.50
N PHE A 365 15.00 12.09 8.49
CA PHE A 365 16.15 11.19 8.57
C PHE A 365 16.95 11.18 7.26
N ASP A 366 18.17 10.62 7.27
CA ASP A 366 18.95 10.45 6.05
C ASP A 366 18.22 9.52 5.08
N PRO A 367 17.81 10.01 3.88
CA PRO A 367 16.98 9.24 2.97
C PRO A 367 17.71 8.04 2.32
N PHE A 368 19.02 7.90 2.52
CA PHE A 368 19.85 6.79 2.03
C PHE A 368 20.21 5.79 3.13
N GLU A 369 19.92 6.06 4.41
CA GLU A 369 20.19 5.10 5.51
C GLU A 369 19.02 4.14 5.79
N GLU A 370 19.23 3.20 6.72
CA GLU A 370 18.17 2.32 7.17
C GLU A 370 17.06 3.13 7.85
N ARG A 371 15.83 2.80 7.46
CA ARG A 371 14.62 3.49 7.91
C ARG A 371 14.27 3.11 9.34
N SER A 372 13.90 4.10 10.16
CA SER A 372 13.26 3.88 11.46
C SER A 372 11.74 3.65 11.35
N SER A 373 11.15 3.11 12.41
CA SER A 373 9.69 3.11 12.59
C SER A 373 9.13 4.54 12.66
N SER A 374 7.80 4.66 12.54
CA SER A 374 7.14 5.96 12.63
C SER A 374 7.25 6.57 14.02
N PRO A 375 7.56 7.88 14.16
CA PRO A 375 7.61 8.56 15.45
C PRO A 375 6.31 8.47 16.26
N ALA A 376 5.18 8.31 15.56
CA ALA A 376 3.86 8.19 16.19
C ALA A 376 3.61 6.85 16.85
N ILE A 377 4.28 5.78 16.41
CA ILE A 377 4.07 4.43 16.94
C ILE A 377 4.49 4.44 18.42
N SER A 378 3.59 3.97 19.28
CA SER A 378 3.86 3.89 20.71
C SER A 378 4.82 2.73 21.01
N ASP A 379 5.72 2.94 21.98
CA ASP A 379 6.57 1.89 22.56
C ASP A 379 5.80 1.03 23.58
N LEU A 380 4.49 1.26 23.75
CA LEU A 380 3.66 0.52 24.68
C LEU A 380 3.57 -0.95 24.29
N ASP A 381 4.00 -1.81 25.21
CA ASP A 381 3.81 -3.25 25.10
C ASP A 381 2.32 -3.60 25.21
N LEU A 382 1.66 -3.77 24.06
CA LEU A 382 0.26 -4.22 23.97
C LEU A 382 0.07 -5.62 24.57
N HIS A 383 1.15 -6.36 24.82
CA HIS A 383 1.10 -7.69 25.42
C HIS A 383 0.99 -7.66 26.96
N GLY A 384 1.06 -6.48 27.60
CA GLY A 384 1.02 -6.34 29.06
C GLY A 384 -0.38 -6.43 29.69
N ASP A 385 -1.40 -5.83 29.07
CA ASP A 385 -2.81 -5.98 29.49
C ASP A 385 -3.58 -6.74 28.40
N PRO A 386 -4.07 -7.96 28.69
CA PRO A 386 -4.89 -8.71 27.75
C PRO A 386 -6.05 -7.87 27.19
N ASN A 387 -6.72 -7.05 28.01
CA ASN A 387 -7.91 -6.29 27.61
C ASN A 387 -7.62 -5.01 26.81
N SER A 388 -6.35 -4.62 26.65
CA SER A 388 -5.98 -3.35 26.05
C SER A 388 -6.33 -3.20 24.56
N ALA A 389 -6.63 -4.31 23.87
CA ALA A 389 -6.83 -4.31 22.41
C ALA A 389 -8.22 -4.76 21.92
N ILE A 390 -9.18 -4.96 22.83
CA ILE A 390 -10.57 -5.30 22.49
C ILE A 390 -11.49 -4.22 23.05
N PHE A 391 -12.24 -3.56 22.16
CA PHE A 391 -13.23 -2.57 22.53
C PHE A 391 -14.63 -2.94 22.05
N VAL A 392 -15.64 -2.27 22.58
CA VAL A 392 -17.04 -2.47 22.21
C VAL A 392 -17.73 -1.13 21.99
N ASP A 393 -18.73 -1.12 21.12
CA ASP A 393 -19.70 -0.02 21.02
C ASP A 393 -20.82 -0.27 22.05
N ASP A 394 -20.52 -0.01 23.33
CA ASP A 394 -21.46 -0.19 24.45
C ASP A 394 -21.25 0.88 25.52
N HIS A 395 -22.13 1.89 25.52
CA HIS A 395 -22.02 3.03 26.42
C HIS A 395 -22.00 2.61 27.90
N GLY A 396 -20.96 3.05 28.61
CA GLY A 396 -20.75 2.74 30.03
C GLY A 396 -19.99 1.44 30.29
N HIS A 397 -19.61 0.69 29.25
CA HIS A 397 -18.67 -0.41 29.37
C HIS A 397 -17.24 0.14 29.59
N PRO A 398 -16.37 -0.49 30.42
CA PRO A 398 -14.99 -0.02 30.63
C PRO A 398 -14.13 0.02 29.36
N GLN A 399 -14.52 -0.78 28.36
CA GLN A 399 -13.90 -0.84 27.03
C GLN A 399 -14.80 -0.23 25.94
N ASP A 400 -15.60 0.79 26.29
CA ASP A 400 -16.37 1.56 25.31
C ASP A 400 -15.41 2.35 24.39
N ILE A 401 -15.38 1.99 23.10
CA ILE A 401 -14.53 2.66 22.11
C ILE A 401 -14.94 4.12 21.92
N CYS A 402 -16.25 4.39 21.93
CA CYS A 402 -16.77 5.72 21.67
C CYS A 402 -16.35 6.67 22.80
N GLY A 403 -16.56 6.25 24.05
CA GLY A 403 -16.14 7.01 25.23
C GLY A 403 -14.62 7.28 25.24
N LYS A 404 -13.79 6.27 24.94
CA LYS A 404 -12.33 6.43 24.92
C LYS A 404 -11.84 7.36 23.81
N VAL A 405 -12.43 7.25 22.62
CA VAL A 405 -12.08 8.14 21.50
C VAL A 405 -12.53 9.57 21.79
N VAL A 406 -13.73 9.77 22.35
CA VAL A 406 -14.22 11.09 22.77
C VAL A 406 -13.29 11.69 23.83
N GLU A 407 -12.87 10.92 24.84
CA GLU A 407 -11.93 11.40 25.87
C GLU A 407 -10.58 11.85 25.27
N VAL A 408 -10.09 11.16 24.25
CA VAL A 408 -8.89 11.59 23.52
C VAL A 408 -9.18 12.88 22.75
N LEU A 409 -10.28 12.95 22.01
CA LEU A 409 -10.62 14.11 21.20
C LEU A 409 -10.83 15.37 22.06
N GLU A 410 -11.56 15.29 23.17
CA GLU A 410 -11.80 16.42 24.08
C GLU A 410 -10.50 17.04 24.63
N LYS A 411 -9.40 16.28 24.68
CA LYS A 411 -8.08 16.78 25.10
C LYS A 411 -7.38 17.59 23.99
N PHE A 412 -7.71 17.34 22.73
CA PHE A 412 -6.89 17.81 21.58
C PHE A 412 -7.67 18.56 20.50
N THR A 413 -9.00 18.60 20.56
CA THR A 413 -9.83 19.40 19.65
C THR A 413 -10.79 20.30 20.43
N SER A 414 -11.05 21.48 19.86
CA SER A 414 -12.10 22.39 20.32
C SER A 414 -13.44 22.18 19.59
N GLU A 415 -13.47 21.29 18.60
CA GLU A 415 -14.67 20.95 17.84
C GLU A 415 -15.62 20.07 18.66
N ALA A 416 -16.92 20.26 18.44
CA ALA A 416 -17.96 19.46 19.09
C ALA A 416 -17.83 17.98 18.69
N VAL A 417 -17.79 17.10 19.69
CA VAL A 417 -17.55 15.65 19.53
C VAL A 417 -18.86 14.85 19.38
N ASP A 418 -20.00 15.54 19.34
CA ASP A 418 -21.36 14.97 19.43
C ASP A 418 -21.72 13.96 18.32
N GLY A 419 -21.01 13.99 17.18
CA GLY A 419 -21.24 13.09 16.04
C GLY A 419 -20.33 11.86 15.99
N VAL A 420 -19.31 11.77 16.85
CA VAL A 420 -18.29 10.71 16.79
C VAL A 420 -18.86 9.30 16.94
N PRO A 421 -19.79 9.02 17.87
CA PRO A 421 -20.35 7.67 18.01
C PRO A 421 -21.03 7.16 16.72
N ASP A 422 -21.79 8.01 16.03
CA ASP A 422 -22.47 7.66 14.79
C ASP A 422 -21.47 7.37 13.65
N VAL A 423 -20.43 8.21 13.53
CA VAL A 423 -19.38 8.06 12.53
C VAL A 423 -18.57 6.78 12.77
N LEU A 424 -18.17 6.50 14.02
CA LEU A 424 -17.44 5.28 14.38
C LEU A 424 -18.26 4.03 14.03
N LYS A 425 -19.55 4.04 14.38
CA LYS A 425 -20.45 2.91 14.18
C LYS A 425 -20.70 2.58 12.70
N LYS A 426 -20.89 3.60 11.85
CA LYS A 426 -21.39 3.43 10.47
C LYS A 426 -20.33 3.62 9.39
N ASP A 427 -19.46 4.61 9.54
CA ASP A 427 -18.66 5.13 8.43
C ASP A 427 -17.16 4.84 8.59
N PHE A 428 -16.67 4.79 9.84
CA PHE A 428 -15.24 4.67 10.14
C PHE A 428 -14.61 3.41 9.57
N PHE A 429 -15.25 2.24 9.69
CA PHE A 429 -14.65 1.00 9.18
C PHE A 429 -14.52 1.00 7.65
N ALA A 430 -15.51 1.53 6.93
CA ALA A 430 -15.46 1.67 5.47
C ALA A 430 -14.33 2.63 5.05
N TRP A 431 -14.19 3.75 5.77
CA TRP A 431 -13.09 4.69 5.61
C TRP A 431 -11.73 4.03 5.89
N HIS A 432 -11.63 3.25 6.97
CA HIS A 432 -10.40 2.57 7.39
C HIS A 432 -9.93 1.56 6.35
N ILE A 433 -10.84 0.73 5.82
CA ILE A 433 -10.53 -0.18 4.71
C ILE A 433 -9.92 0.60 3.55
N LYS A 434 -10.54 1.72 3.14
CA LYS A 434 -10.06 2.52 2.02
C LYS A 434 -8.68 3.13 2.29
N LYS A 435 -8.46 3.68 3.49
CA LYS A 435 -7.19 4.29 3.90
C LYS A 435 -6.05 3.27 3.96
N TYR A 436 -6.35 2.08 4.50
CA TYR A 436 -5.42 0.96 4.67
C TYR A 436 -5.44 -0.01 3.48
N SER A 437 -5.63 0.53 2.28
CA SER A 437 -5.53 -0.19 1.02
C SER A 437 -4.53 0.49 0.08
N ARG A 438 -3.77 -0.32 -0.64
CA ARG A 438 -2.88 0.11 -1.72
C ARG A 438 -2.93 -0.91 -2.84
N SER A 439 -2.99 -0.44 -4.08
CA SER A 439 -3.15 -1.26 -5.27
C SER A 439 -4.40 -2.16 -5.12
N ASN A 440 -4.21 -3.47 -5.18
CA ASN A 440 -5.26 -4.47 -4.98
C ASN A 440 -5.23 -5.10 -3.58
N ARG A 441 -4.38 -4.60 -2.68
CA ARG A 441 -4.19 -5.16 -1.33
C ARG A 441 -4.95 -4.32 -0.32
N LYS A 442 -5.95 -4.93 0.31
CA LYS A 442 -6.73 -4.31 1.38
C LYS A 442 -6.32 -4.89 2.72
N ALA A 443 -5.89 -4.02 3.61
CA ALA A 443 -5.25 -4.41 4.85
C ALA A 443 -5.69 -3.55 6.05
N PRO A 444 -7.01 -3.45 6.34
CA PRO A 444 -7.49 -2.77 7.53
C PRO A 444 -6.92 -3.45 8.78
N ILE A 445 -6.31 -2.67 9.67
CA ILE A 445 -5.70 -3.21 10.91
C ILE A 445 -6.62 -3.12 12.13
N TYR A 446 -7.70 -2.35 12.04
CA TYR A 446 -8.77 -2.29 13.04
C TYR A 446 -9.99 -2.98 12.45
N TRP A 447 -10.53 -3.96 13.16
CA TRP A 447 -11.58 -4.83 12.66
C TRP A 447 -12.85 -4.60 13.46
N GLN A 448 -13.93 -4.24 12.76
CA GLN A 448 -15.26 -4.10 13.36
C GLN A 448 -16.07 -5.38 13.09
N LEU A 449 -16.28 -6.19 14.13
CA LEU A 449 -17.21 -7.32 14.11
C LEU A 449 -18.54 -6.84 14.68
N ALA A 450 -19.64 -6.97 13.94
CA ALA A 450 -20.91 -6.39 14.38
C ALA A 450 -22.12 -7.30 14.15
N THR A 451 -23.19 -7.01 14.88
CA THR A 451 -24.52 -7.55 14.56
C THR A 451 -25.03 -7.03 13.21
N PRO A 452 -26.02 -7.68 12.55
CA PRO A 452 -26.58 -7.20 11.28
C PRO A 452 -27.11 -5.77 11.31
N SER A 453 -27.71 -5.35 12.43
CA SER A 453 -28.16 -3.97 12.62
C SER A 453 -27.04 -3.00 13.01
N ALA A 454 -25.81 -3.50 13.20
CA ALA A 454 -24.69 -2.81 13.83
C ALA A 454 -25.00 -2.24 15.22
N SER A 455 -26.09 -2.68 15.87
CA SER A 455 -26.50 -2.21 17.19
C SER A 455 -25.46 -2.48 18.27
N TYR A 456 -24.70 -3.57 18.14
CA TYR A 456 -23.55 -3.91 18.96
C TYR A 456 -22.37 -4.28 18.05
N SER A 457 -21.18 -3.74 18.36
CA SER A 457 -19.94 -4.03 17.65
C SER A 457 -18.81 -4.32 18.62
N VAL A 458 -17.95 -5.26 18.27
CA VAL A 458 -16.66 -5.53 18.90
C VAL A 458 -15.57 -5.05 17.94
N TRP A 459 -14.64 -4.26 18.47
CA TRP A 459 -13.52 -3.70 17.75
C TRP A 459 -12.22 -4.35 18.19
N LEU A 460 -11.41 -4.74 17.21
CA LEU A 460 -10.23 -5.56 17.40
C LEU A 460 -9.03 -4.95 16.68
N TYR A 461 -7.84 -5.03 17.28
CA TYR A 461 -6.59 -4.60 16.65
C TYR A 461 -5.69 -5.79 16.32
N ILE A 462 -5.39 -5.97 15.02
CA ILE A 462 -4.76 -7.20 14.51
C ILE A 462 -3.38 -7.49 15.11
N HIS A 463 -2.60 -6.46 15.41
CA HIS A 463 -1.24 -6.61 15.97
C HIS A 463 -1.22 -7.04 17.43
N ALA A 464 -2.37 -6.98 18.12
CA ALA A 464 -2.51 -7.44 19.48
C ALA A 464 -3.21 -8.82 19.57
N PHE A 465 -3.36 -9.52 18.44
CA PHE A 465 -4.01 -10.81 18.43
C PHE A 465 -3.18 -11.89 19.12
N THR A 466 -3.90 -12.74 19.83
CA THR A 466 -3.37 -13.94 20.47
C THR A 466 -4.32 -15.10 20.16
N ARG A 467 -3.91 -16.32 20.48
CA ARG A 467 -4.78 -17.52 20.40
C ARG A 467 -6.07 -17.39 21.22
N ASP A 468 -6.04 -16.57 22.26
CA ASP A 468 -7.17 -16.41 23.19
C ASP A 468 -8.12 -15.27 22.81
N THR A 469 -7.77 -14.43 21.82
CA THR A 469 -8.56 -13.23 21.47
C THR A 469 -10.04 -13.56 21.24
N MET A 470 -10.36 -14.57 20.44
CA MET A 470 -11.77 -14.91 20.15
C MET A 470 -12.49 -15.58 21.33
N PHE A 471 -11.78 -16.32 22.19
CA PHE A 471 -12.36 -16.83 23.43
C PHE A 471 -12.70 -15.69 24.41
N ARG A 472 -11.91 -14.63 24.41
CA ARG A 472 -12.16 -13.46 25.24
C ARG A 472 -13.30 -12.61 24.70
N VAL A 473 -13.35 -12.38 23.37
CA VAL A 473 -14.54 -11.80 22.72
C VAL A 473 -15.80 -12.57 23.13
N GLN A 474 -15.75 -13.90 23.13
CA GLN A 474 -16.86 -14.74 23.55
C GLN A 474 -17.25 -14.54 25.03
N ASN A 475 -16.30 -14.72 25.94
CA ASN A 475 -16.59 -14.90 27.37
C ASN A 475 -16.63 -13.59 28.15
N ASP A 476 -15.85 -12.59 27.75
CA ASP A 476 -15.66 -11.35 28.50
C ASP A 476 -16.55 -10.22 27.97
N PHE A 477 -16.96 -10.28 26.69
CA PHE A 477 -17.72 -9.20 26.04
C PHE A 477 -19.12 -9.65 25.61
N VAL A 478 -19.21 -10.60 24.67
CA VAL A 478 -20.48 -10.93 24.00
C VAL A 478 -21.42 -11.71 24.92
N ALA A 479 -20.95 -12.74 25.61
CA ALA A 479 -21.80 -13.55 26.49
C ALA A 479 -22.35 -12.74 27.68
N PRO A 480 -21.55 -11.93 28.40
CA PRO A 480 -22.07 -11.04 29.44
C PRO A 480 -23.10 -10.04 28.90
N LYS A 481 -22.85 -9.44 27.73
CA LYS A 481 -23.79 -8.52 27.08
C LYS A 481 -25.11 -9.19 26.75
N LEU A 482 -25.07 -10.40 26.17
CA LEU A 482 -26.28 -11.17 25.87
C LEU A 482 -27.10 -11.45 27.14
N LEU A 483 -26.46 -11.81 28.24
CA LEU A 483 -27.14 -12.05 29.52
C LEU A 483 -27.81 -10.77 30.06
N LEU A 484 -27.11 -9.62 29.98
CA LEU A 484 -27.66 -8.32 30.39
C LEU A 484 -28.90 -7.95 29.55
N GLU A 485 -28.79 -8.03 28.23
CA GLU A 485 -29.89 -7.65 27.33
C GLU A 485 -31.06 -8.63 27.38
N GLN A 486 -30.81 -9.91 27.69
CA GLN A 486 -31.87 -10.88 27.95
C GLN A 486 -32.64 -10.56 29.23
N ARG A 487 -31.95 -10.20 30.33
CA ARG A 487 -32.62 -9.79 31.58
C ARG A 487 -33.50 -8.55 31.37
N ARG A 488 -32.98 -7.56 30.63
CA ARG A 488 -33.75 -6.36 30.25
C ARG A 488 -34.99 -6.70 29.43
N LEU A 489 -34.89 -7.66 28.50
CA LEU A 489 -36.04 -8.13 27.74
C LEU A 489 -37.09 -8.77 28.66
N ASP A 490 -36.66 -9.63 29.58
CA ASP A 490 -37.54 -10.33 30.51
C ASP A 490 -38.26 -9.34 31.44
N GLU A 491 -37.56 -8.30 31.94
CA GLU A 491 -38.13 -7.20 32.72
C GLU A 491 -39.18 -6.41 31.93
N LEU A 492 -38.85 -5.98 30.70
CA LEU A 492 -39.79 -5.26 29.83
C LEU A 492 -41.03 -6.09 29.51
N GLU A 493 -40.88 -7.40 29.31
CA GLU A 493 -42.00 -8.32 29.07
C GLU A 493 -42.89 -8.50 30.31
N GLN A 494 -42.29 -8.50 31.52
CA GLN A 494 -43.03 -8.55 32.79
C GLN A 494 -43.80 -7.24 33.06
N GLU A 495 -43.18 -6.08 32.86
CA GLU A 495 -43.83 -4.76 33.02
C GLU A 495 -44.99 -4.55 32.04
N ALA A 496 -44.90 -5.16 30.86
CA ALA A 496 -45.93 -5.13 29.84
C ALA A 496 -47.13 -6.07 30.10
N SER A 497 -47.11 -6.85 31.19
CA SER A 497 -48.14 -7.86 31.47
C SER A 497 -49.54 -7.23 31.63
N GLY A 498 -50.47 -7.64 30.75
CA GLY A 498 -51.84 -7.13 30.69
C GLY A 498 -52.23 -6.59 29.30
N ARG A 499 -51.83 -5.35 28.98
CA ARG A 499 -52.14 -4.71 27.69
C ARG A 499 -51.07 -3.65 27.32
N PRO A 500 -49.95 -4.05 26.69
CA PRO A 500 -48.86 -3.13 26.40
C PRO A 500 -49.29 -2.05 25.41
N SER A 501 -48.90 -0.82 25.70
CA SER A 501 -49.05 0.33 24.80
C SER A 501 -48.29 0.11 23.48
N ALA A 502 -48.65 0.86 22.44
CA ALA A 502 -47.93 0.79 21.17
C ALA A 502 -46.44 1.13 21.30
N ALA A 503 -46.09 2.03 22.23
CA ALA A 503 -44.70 2.39 22.52
C ALA A 503 -43.94 1.22 23.18
N GLN A 504 -44.52 0.60 24.22
CA GLN A 504 -43.92 -0.57 24.90
C GLN A 504 -43.71 -1.74 23.94
N ARG A 505 -44.66 -2.00 23.03
CA ARG A 505 -44.50 -3.07 22.02
C ARG A 505 -43.30 -2.85 21.11
N LYS A 506 -43.06 -1.60 20.67
CA LYS A 506 -41.90 -1.27 19.82
C LYS A 506 -40.58 -1.48 20.56
N VAL A 507 -40.52 -1.08 21.83
CA VAL A 507 -39.32 -1.25 22.67
C VAL A 507 -39.03 -2.75 22.87
N ILE A 508 -40.04 -3.55 23.23
CA ILE A 508 -39.89 -5.01 23.38
C ILE A 508 -39.47 -5.67 22.06
N GLU A 509 -40.07 -5.28 20.92
CA GLU A 509 -39.72 -5.83 19.62
C GLU A 509 -38.27 -5.50 19.22
N TRP A 510 -37.83 -4.27 19.47
CA TRP A 510 -36.44 -3.86 19.26
C TRP A 510 -35.48 -4.65 20.16
N GLN A 511 -35.78 -4.73 21.47
CA GLN A 511 -34.96 -5.47 22.44
C GLN A 511 -34.87 -6.96 22.08
N ARG A 512 -36.00 -7.58 21.68
CA ARG A 512 -36.04 -8.97 21.22
C ARG A 512 -35.20 -9.18 19.97
N THR A 513 -35.20 -8.22 19.05
CA THR A 513 -34.34 -8.25 17.86
C THR A 513 -32.87 -8.19 18.25
N LEU A 514 -32.48 -7.26 19.14
CA LEU A 514 -31.12 -7.13 19.64
C LEU A 514 -30.63 -8.43 20.31
N VAL A 515 -31.42 -9.01 21.21
CA VAL A 515 -31.09 -10.29 21.87
C VAL A 515 -30.94 -11.43 20.86
N GLY A 516 -31.80 -11.49 19.85
CA GLY A 516 -31.70 -12.46 18.76
C GLY A 516 -30.41 -12.30 17.95
N GLU A 517 -30.05 -11.06 17.62
CA GLU A 517 -28.81 -10.75 16.90
C GLU A 517 -27.55 -11.06 17.74
N LEU A 518 -27.54 -10.71 19.03
CA LEU A 518 -26.44 -11.01 19.95
C LEU A 518 -26.25 -12.52 20.13
N ARG A 519 -27.34 -13.28 20.20
CA ARG A 519 -27.27 -14.75 20.27
C ARG A 519 -26.65 -15.34 19.01
N ALA A 520 -27.11 -14.90 17.83
CA ALA A 520 -26.53 -15.32 16.55
C ALA A 520 -25.05 -14.92 16.43
N PHE A 521 -24.70 -13.70 16.84
CA PHE A 521 -23.31 -13.23 16.87
C PHE A 521 -22.43 -14.09 17.79
N LEU A 522 -22.91 -14.41 18.99
CA LEU A 522 -22.20 -15.28 19.94
C LEU A 522 -22.00 -16.70 19.39
N ASP A 523 -23.01 -17.25 18.72
CA ASP A 523 -22.93 -18.59 18.13
C ASP A 523 -21.89 -18.63 16.99
N GLU A 524 -21.82 -17.59 16.16
CA GLU A 524 -20.78 -17.46 15.12
C GLU A 524 -19.37 -17.28 15.75
N VAL A 525 -19.23 -16.50 16.81
CA VAL A 525 -17.97 -16.37 17.56
C VAL A 525 -17.52 -17.73 18.13
N ARG A 526 -18.44 -18.52 18.68
CA ARG A 526 -18.16 -19.87 19.23
C ARG A 526 -17.66 -20.85 18.18
N LEU A 527 -18.11 -20.72 16.93
CA LEU A 527 -17.63 -21.56 15.83
C LEU A 527 -16.18 -21.25 15.47
N VAL A 528 -15.79 -19.96 15.50
CA VAL A 528 -14.45 -19.52 15.08
C VAL A 528 -13.43 -19.58 16.22
N ALA A 529 -13.83 -19.38 17.48
CA ALA A 529 -12.89 -19.29 18.60
C ALA A 529 -11.91 -20.48 18.72
N PRO A 530 -12.32 -21.76 18.56
CA PRO A 530 -11.38 -22.88 18.59
C PRO A 530 -10.42 -22.92 17.39
N LEU A 531 -10.81 -22.31 16.27
CA LEU A 531 -10.01 -22.26 15.04
C LEU A 531 -8.96 -21.14 15.08
N TRP A 532 -9.11 -20.18 15.99
CA TRP A 532 -8.37 -18.93 16.02
C TRP A 532 -6.90 -19.11 16.42
N ASP A 533 -6.01 -18.73 15.51
CA ASP A 533 -4.55 -18.59 15.69
C ASP A 533 -4.00 -17.88 14.46
N PRO A 534 -4.21 -16.56 14.38
CA PRO A 534 -3.84 -15.79 13.21
C PRO A 534 -2.32 -15.68 13.09
N ASP A 535 -1.85 -15.63 11.84
CA ASP A 535 -0.45 -15.36 11.50
C ASP A 535 -0.41 -14.15 10.56
N LEU A 536 0.15 -13.03 11.01
CA LEU A 536 0.20 -11.78 10.24
C LEU A 536 0.92 -11.95 8.91
N ASP A 537 1.86 -12.90 8.80
CA ASP A 537 2.58 -13.17 7.57
C ASP A 537 1.67 -13.75 6.49
N ASP A 538 0.50 -14.32 6.83
CA ASP A 538 -0.53 -14.71 5.85
C ASP A 538 -1.24 -13.49 5.22
N GLY A 539 -1.15 -12.33 5.85
CA GLY A 539 -1.78 -11.09 5.44
C GLY A 539 -3.20 -10.91 5.96
N VAL A 540 -3.63 -9.64 6.05
CA VAL A 540 -4.87 -9.26 6.77
C VAL A 540 -6.10 -9.99 6.23
N ILE A 541 -6.26 -10.08 4.91
CA ILE A 541 -7.46 -10.65 4.31
C ILE A 541 -7.60 -12.17 4.56
N ILE A 542 -6.50 -12.91 4.62
CA ILE A 542 -6.51 -14.35 4.93
C ILE A 542 -6.85 -14.56 6.40
N ASN A 543 -6.23 -13.79 7.30
CA ASN A 543 -6.54 -13.83 8.73
C ASN A 543 -8.01 -13.45 9.04
N PHE A 544 -8.59 -12.52 8.28
CA PHE A 544 -9.99 -12.14 8.42
C PHE A 544 -10.95 -13.21 7.87
N ALA A 545 -10.50 -14.04 6.91
CA ALA A 545 -11.36 -14.95 6.14
C ALA A 545 -12.35 -15.77 6.99
N PRO A 546 -11.96 -16.41 8.12
CA PRO A 546 -12.89 -17.18 8.96
C PRO A 546 -14.04 -16.34 9.56
N LEU A 547 -13.87 -15.03 9.69
CA LEU A 547 -14.82 -14.11 10.34
C LEU A 547 -15.83 -13.48 9.36
N TRP A 548 -15.91 -13.94 8.10
CA TRP A 548 -16.75 -13.29 7.08
C TRP A 548 -18.24 -13.17 7.47
N ARG A 549 -18.75 -14.03 8.34
CA ARG A 549 -20.13 -13.99 8.86
C ARG A 549 -20.36 -12.92 9.93
N LEU A 550 -19.30 -12.42 10.56
CA LEU A 550 -19.31 -11.44 11.64
C LEU A 550 -19.18 -9.98 11.15
N VAL A 551 -19.22 -9.76 9.83
CA VAL A 551 -19.19 -8.42 9.20
C VAL A 551 -20.43 -8.10 8.33
N PRO A 552 -21.67 -8.44 8.75
CA PRO A 552 -22.87 -8.22 7.95
C PRO A 552 -23.20 -6.74 7.69
N GLN A 553 -22.70 -5.83 8.54
CA GLN A 553 -22.89 -4.39 8.41
C GLN A 553 -22.18 -3.80 7.18
N HIS A 554 -21.13 -4.46 6.66
CA HIS A 554 -20.34 -3.97 5.54
C HIS A 554 -20.25 -4.98 4.39
N LYS A 555 -21.29 -5.01 3.54
CA LYS A 555 -21.48 -6.02 2.46
C LYS A 555 -20.33 -6.15 1.47
N ALA A 556 -19.69 -5.03 1.08
CA ALA A 556 -18.59 -5.08 0.11
C ALA A 556 -17.37 -5.84 0.66
N TRP A 557 -16.95 -5.48 1.87
CA TRP A 557 -15.91 -6.21 2.63
C TRP A 557 -16.30 -7.66 2.89
N GLN A 558 -17.53 -7.91 3.38
CA GLN A 558 -18.02 -9.27 3.60
C GLN A 558 -17.90 -10.15 2.35
N THR A 559 -18.25 -9.62 1.18
CA THR A 559 -18.16 -10.36 -0.10
C THR A 559 -16.72 -10.73 -0.44
N GLU A 560 -15.78 -9.82 -0.19
CA GLU A 560 -14.36 -9.99 -0.47
C GLU A 560 -13.70 -10.98 0.50
N VAL A 561 -14.01 -10.88 1.79
CA VAL A 561 -13.57 -11.83 2.82
C VAL A 561 -14.17 -13.21 2.57
N LYS A 562 -15.45 -13.30 2.23
CA LYS A 562 -16.10 -14.57 1.88
C LYS A 562 -15.44 -15.20 0.64
N LYS A 563 -15.17 -14.42 -0.40
CA LYS A 563 -14.43 -14.91 -1.58
C LYS A 563 -13.08 -15.49 -1.17
N THR A 564 -12.37 -14.82 -0.26
CA THR A 564 -11.08 -15.30 0.24
C THR A 564 -11.23 -16.60 1.04
N TRP A 565 -12.25 -16.70 1.89
CA TRP A 565 -12.60 -17.93 2.61
C TRP A 565 -12.93 -19.09 1.67
N ASP A 566 -13.73 -18.84 0.63
CA ASP A 566 -14.10 -19.85 -0.37
C ASP A 566 -12.86 -20.36 -1.13
N GLU A 567 -11.93 -19.47 -1.49
CA GLU A 567 -10.65 -19.84 -2.13
C GLU A 567 -9.69 -20.59 -1.17
N LEU A 568 -9.67 -20.19 0.10
CA LEU A 568 -8.93 -20.91 1.16
C LEU A 568 -9.48 -22.34 1.34
N CYS A 569 -10.80 -22.52 1.31
CA CYS A 569 -11.44 -23.82 1.38
C CYS A 569 -11.15 -24.70 0.17
N LYS A 570 -10.93 -24.12 -1.02
CA LYS A 570 -10.54 -24.85 -2.25
C LYS A 570 -9.06 -25.24 -2.29
N GLY A 571 -8.23 -24.66 -1.42
CA GLY A 571 -6.79 -24.89 -1.39
C GLY A 571 -5.96 -23.90 -2.22
N SER A 572 -6.57 -22.82 -2.74
CA SER A 572 -5.86 -21.78 -3.52
C SER A 572 -4.79 -21.05 -2.70
N TYR A 573 -4.86 -21.12 -1.37
CA TYR A 573 -3.92 -20.51 -0.43
C TYR A 573 -3.27 -21.54 0.51
N ASP A 574 -3.03 -22.77 0.06
CA ASP A 574 -2.40 -23.82 0.88
C ASP A 574 -0.97 -23.48 1.34
N TRP A 575 -0.40 -22.38 0.85
CA TRP A 575 0.83 -21.81 1.37
C TRP A 575 0.67 -21.08 2.72
N SER A 576 -0.55 -20.73 3.13
CA SER A 576 -0.80 -19.94 4.34
C SER A 576 -0.80 -20.82 5.59
N HIS A 577 -0.32 -20.28 6.71
CA HIS A 577 -0.30 -20.98 7.99
C HIS A 577 -1.72 -21.32 8.46
N LEU A 578 -2.68 -20.44 8.18
CA LEU A 578 -4.09 -20.70 8.43
C LEU A 578 -4.60 -21.94 7.66
N ALA A 579 -4.22 -22.10 6.38
CA ALA A 579 -4.61 -23.29 5.62
C ALA A 579 -4.00 -24.57 6.21
N MET A 580 -2.72 -24.51 6.62
CA MET A 580 -2.03 -25.64 7.25
C MET A 580 -2.66 -26.03 8.59
N ARG A 581 -3.14 -25.07 9.38
CA ARG A 581 -3.84 -25.34 10.65
C ARG A 581 -5.21 -25.97 10.43
N LEU A 582 -5.97 -25.46 9.46
CA LEU A 582 -7.34 -25.89 9.20
C LEU A 582 -7.42 -27.23 8.45
N TRP A 583 -6.51 -27.47 7.50
CA TRP A 583 -6.49 -28.68 6.67
C TRP A 583 -5.10 -29.30 6.54
N PRO A 584 -4.41 -29.68 7.64
CA PRO A 584 -3.08 -30.29 7.55
C PRO A 584 -3.09 -31.59 6.75
N GLU A 585 -4.18 -32.35 6.77
CA GLU A 585 -4.34 -33.56 5.95
C GLU A 585 -4.31 -33.28 4.45
N ARG A 586 -4.69 -32.06 4.04
CA ARG A 586 -4.62 -31.60 2.65
C ARG A 586 -3.24 -31.01 2.33
N VAL A 587 -2.72 -30.17 3.23
CA VAL A 587 -1.54 -29.34 2.96
C VAL A 587 -0.23 -30.11 3.15
N VAL A 588 -0.10 -30.96 4.18
CA VAL A 588 1.13 -31.73 4.45
C VAL A 588 1.50 -32.64 3.27
N PRO A 589 0.59 -33.42 2.66
CA PRO A 589 0.95 -34.21 1.48
C PRO A 589 1.37 -33.37 0.27
N GLN A 590 0.82 -32.17 0.10
CA GLN A 590 1.21 -31.28 -0.99
C GLN A 590 2.64 -30.77 -0.84
N CYS A 591 3.15 -30.63 0.39
CA CYS A 591 4.55 -30.27 0.63
C CYS A 591 5.54 -31.30 0.05
N ALA A 592 5.13 -32.56 -0.10
CA ALA A 592 5.93 -33.57 -0.78
C ALA A 592 6.01 -33.36 -2.30
N ALA A 593 4.97 -32.77 -2.90
CA ALA A 593 4.89 -32.51 -4.34
C ALA A 593 5.41 -31.13 -4.75
N ASP A 594 5.32 -30.15 -3.85
CA ASP A 594 5.72 -28.77 -4.09
C ASP A 594 6.70 -28.27 -3.00
N ARG A 595 7.96 -28.09 -3.40
CA ARG A 595 9.02 -27.57 -2.52
C ARG A 595 8.71 -26.16 -2.01
N SER A 596 8.06 -25.32 -2.81
CA SER A 596 7.68 -23.97 -2.40
C SER A 596 6.68 -24.01 -1.24
N LEU A 597 5.72 -24.93 -1.27
CA LEU A 597 4.81 -25.16 -0.15
C LEU A 597 5.56 -25.73 1.06
N ALA A 598 6.48 -26.67 0.86
CA ALA A 598 7.30 -27.20 1.94
C ALA A 598 8.12 -26.12 2.65
N ILE A 599 8.70 -25.16 1.90
CA ILE A 599 9.44 -24.01 2.46
C ILE A 599 8.51 -23.13 3.31
N ALA A 600 7.30 -22.81 2.82
CA ALA A 600 6.34 -21.99 3.57
C ALA A 600 6.04 -22.57 4.96
N HIS A 601 6.00 -23.89 5.06
CA HIS A 601 5.60 -24.59 6.29
C HIS A 601 6.76 -25.13 7.12
N GLY A 602 8.01 -24.80 6.77
CA GLY A 602 9.20 -25.33 7.45
C GLY A 602 9.37 -26.85 7.31
N LEU A 603 8.84 -27.44 6.24
CA LEU A 603 8.85 -28.88 5.94
C LEU A 603 9.79 -29.25 4.80
N GLU A 604 10.61 -28.30 4.33
CA GLU A 604 11.57 -28.53 3.24
C GLU A 604 12.51 -29.71 3.54
N GLU A 605 13.21 -29.70 4.67
CA GLU A 605 14.14 -30.77 5.06
C GLU A 605 13.46 -32.12 5.30
N VAL A 606 12.14 -32.10 5.55
CA VAL A 606 11.35 -33.31 5.78
C VAL A 606 11.07 -34.04 4.49
N PHE A 607 10.73 -33.30 3.43
CA PHE A 607 10.29 -33.86 2.15
C PHE A 607 11.32 -33.76 1.03
N TRP A 608 12.30 -32.87 1.14
CA TRP A 608 13.27 -32.56 0.09
C TRP A 608 14.69 -32.72 0.61
N THR A 609 15.60 -32.97 -0.31
CA THR A 609 17.05 -33.03 -0.04
C THR A 609 17.79 -32.39 -1.20
N GLU A 610 18.86 -31.67 -0.88
CA GLU A 610 19.76 -31.14 -1.89
C GLU A 610 20.71 -32.23 -2.35
N THR A 611 20.79 -32.44 -3.67
CA THR A 611 21.72 -33.37 -4.32
C THR A 611 22.64 -32.60 -5.26
N ARG A 612 23.62 -33.28 -5.87
CA ARG A 612 24.51 -32.66 -6.87
C ARG A 612 23.76 -32.15 -8.10
N ASP A 613 22.59 -32.72 -8.39
CA ASP A 613 21.73 -32.33 -9.51
C ASP A 613 20.63 -31.34 -9.09
N GLY A 614 20.75 -30.75 -7.89
CA GLY A 614 19.78 -29.85 -7.30
C GLY A 614 18.83 -30.54 -6.31
N TRP A 615 17.75 -29.84 -5.97
CA TRP A 615 16.77 -30.30 -4.98
C TRP A 615 15.86 -31.41 -5.51
N GLN A 616 15.77 -32.51 -4.78
CA GLN A 616 14.94 -33.67 -5.13
C GLN A 616 14.04 -34.07 -3.95
N THR A 617 12.84 -34.56 -4.27
CA THR A 617 11.92 -35.12 -3.28
C THR A 617 12.50 -36.40 -2.69
N ARG A 618 12.40 -36.56 -1.37
CA ARG A 618 12.79 -37.78 -0.67
C ARG A 618 11.80 -38.89 -0.96
N SER A 619 12.30 -40.10 -1.18
CA SER A 619 11.45 -41.29 -1.39
C SER A 619 10.67 -41.68 -0.14
N ARG A 620 11.19 -41.33 1.05
CA ARG A 620 10.49 -41.39 2.34
C ARG A 620 10.76 -40.10 3.12
N PRO A 621 9.72 -39.45 3.67
CA PRO A 621 9.94 -38.28 4.50
C PRO A 621 10.71 -38.66 5.76
N THR A 622 11.51 -37.73 6.29
CA THR A 622 12.30 -37.99 7.52
C THR A 622 11.42 -38.18 8.74
N ARG A 623 10.18 -37.68 8.68
CA ARG A 623 9.14 -37.80 9.71
C ARG A 623 7.86 -38.38 9.08
N PRO A 624 7.13 -39.26 9.77
CA PRO A 624 5.85 -39.79 9.28
C PRO A 624 4.80 -38.69 9.02
N LEU A 625 3.99 -38.83 7.97
CA LEU A 625 2.91 -37.86 7.68
C LEU A 625 1.91 -37.75 8.83
N ASP A 626 1.52 -38.88 9.43
CA ASP A 626 0.53 -38.90 10.52
C ASP A 626 1.01 -38.11 11.75
N GLU A 627 2.32 -38.17 12.03
CA GLU A 627 2.96 -37.38 13.09
C GLU A 627 2.88 -35.88 12.77
N LEU A 628 3.27 -35.48 11.55
CA LEU A 628 3.24 -34.09 11.11
C LEU A 628 1.83 -33.48 11.13
N ILE A 629 0.81 -34.28 10.78
CA ILE A 629 -0.59 -33.88 10.79
C ILE A 629 -1.09 -33.75 12.23
N ALA A 630 -0.81 -34.74 13.09
CA ALA A 630 -1.27 -34.76 14.48
C ALA A 630 -0.71 -33.60 15.32
N GLU A 631 0.48 -33.09 14.99
CA GLU A 631 1.08 -31.92 15.66
C GLU A 631 0.37 -30.60 15.36
N ARG A 632 -0.33 -30.51 14.22
CA ARG A 632 -0.81 -29.23 13.65
C ARG A 632 -2.29 -28.97 13.87
N THR A 633 -3.04 -29.98 14.27
CA THR A 633 -4.48 -29.86 14.48
C THR A 633 -4.94 -30.78 15.61
N SER A 634 -6.14 -30.52 16.12
CA SER A 634 -6.78 -31.35 17.15
C SER A 634 -8.18 -31.74 16.73
N ASP A 635 -8.75 -32.77 17.36
CA ASP A 635 -10.13 -33.18 17.11
C ASP A 635 -11.12 -32.05 17.38
N ALA A 636 -10.82 -31.17 18.34
CA ALA A 636 -11.61 -29.97 18.63
C ALA A 636 -11.60 -28.98 17.46
N VAL A 637 -10.43 -28.72 16.88
CA VAL A 637 -10.28 -27.84 15.69
C VAL A 637 -11.02 -28.45 14.50
N LYS A 638 -10.90 -29.76 14.26
CA LYS A 638 -11.61 -30.46 13.17
C LYS A 638 -13.12 -30.40 13.35
N ALA A 639 -13.62 -30.60 14.57
CA ALA A 639 -15.04 -30.53 14.87
C ALA A 639 -15.58 -29.11 14.69
N ALA A 640 -14.86 -28.09 15.18
CA ALA A 640 -15.23 -26.69 14.99
C ALA A 640 -15.24 -26.28 13.51
N LEU A 641 -14.26 -26.74 12.73
CA LEU A 641 -14.17 -26.45 11.30
C LEU A 641 -15.34 -27.07 10.53
N ARG A 642 -15.70 -28.33 10.82
CA ARG A 642 -16.91 -28.95 10.26
C ARG A 642 -18.15 -28.14 10.62
N GLY A 643 -18.27 -27.75 11.89
CA GLY A 643 -19.36 -26.89 12.35
C GLY A 643 -19.46 -25.58 11.57
N LEU A 644 -18.34 -24.90 11.33
CA LEU A 644 -18.30 -23.65 10.57
C LEU A 644 -18.67 -23.83 9.08
N LEU A 645 -18.22 -24.93 8.46
CA LEU A 645 -18.53 -25.25 7.06
C LEU A 645 -19.99 -25.66 6.85
N ASP A 646 -20.55 -26.42 7.80
CA ASP A 646 -21.92 -26.93 7.74
C ASP A 646 -22.96 -25.91 8.23
N ALA A 647 -22.53 -24.86 8.95
CA ALA A 647 -23.42 -23.85 9.49
C ALA A 647 -24.24 -23.18 8.37
N PRO A 648 -25.59 -23.09 8.47
CA PRO A 648 -26.39 -22.41 7.47
C PRO A 648 -26.03 -20.93 7.44
N VAL A 649 -25.96 -20.33 6.25
CA VAL A 649 -25.77 -18.87 6.15
C VAL A 649 -27.05 -18.20 6.63
N THR A 650 -26.98 -17.49 7.76
CA THR A 650 -28.12 -16.72 8.28
C THR A 650 -28.36 -15.50 7.37
N THR A 651 -29.11 -15.69 6.29
CA THR A 651 -29.60 -14.57 5.47
C THR A 651 -30.80 -13.94 6.15
N THR A 652 -30.59 -12.91 6.97
CA THR A 652 -31.67 -12.05 7.47
C THR A 652 -32.11 -11.09 6.37
N SER A 653 -32.81 -11.61 5.36
CA SER A 653 -33.66 -10.81 4.49
C SER A 653 -35.09 -10.81 5.06
N GLY A 654 -35.40 -9.84 5.91
CA GLY A 654 -36.75 -9.60 6.39
C GLY A 654 -37.64 -8.99 5.29
N ARG A 655 -38.54 -9.79 4.71
CA ARG A 655 -39.91 -9.36 4.37
C ARG A 655 -40.79 -10.59 4.23
N GLY A 656 -41.79 -10.69 5.12
CA GLY A 656 -42.69 -11.84 5.24
C GLY A 656 -43.37 -12.22 3.93
N GLY A 657 -42.98 -13.36 3.37
CA GLY A 657 -43.74 -14.08 2.37
C GLY A 657 -44.89 -14.80 3.05
N ARG A 658 -46.10 -14.23 3.00
CA ARG A 658 -47.36 -14.92 3.30
C ARG A 658 -47.38 -16.24 2.53
N ARG A 659 -47.33 -17.37 3.25
CA ARG A 659 -47.63 -18.70 2.73
C ARG A 659 -49.06 -18.66 2.16
N ARG A 660 -49.21 -18.58 0.84
CA ARG A 660 -50.49 -18.80 0.16
C ARG A 660 -50.75 -20.30 0.18
N ALA A 661 -51.75 -20.71 0.95
CA ALA A 661 -52.31 -22.06 0.88
C ALA A 661 -52.87 -22.29 -0.54
N ALA A 662 -52.45 -23.39 -1.16
CA ALA A 662 -52.96 -23.83 -2.44
C ALA A 662 -54.37 -24.41 -2.23
N THR A 663 -55.41 -23.63 -2.56
CA THR A 663 -56.74 -24.18 -2.83
C THR A 663 -56.75 -24.73 -4.24
N GLY A 664 -56.84 -26.06 -4.35
CA GLY A 664 -57.05 -26.76 -5.62
C GLY A 664 -58.41 -26.42 -6.21
N THR A 665 -58.42 -26.01 -7.47
CA THR A 665 -59.63 -25.95 -8.28
C THR A 665 -59.35 -26.56 -9.65
N ASN A 666 -60.11 -27.62 -9.94
CA ASN A 666 -60.16 -28.41 -11.16
C ASN A 666 -60.22 -27.56 -12.43
N GLY A 667 -59.28 -27.78 -13.35
CA GLY A 667 -59.40 -27.40 -14.75
C GLY A 667 -59.93 -28.55 -15.59
N ARG A 668 -61.24 -28.54 -15.88
CA ARG A 668 -61.86 -29.32 -16.96
C ARG A 668 -61.81 -28.51 -18.26
N GLY A 669 -61.26 -29.12 -19.30
CA GLY A 669 -61.86 -29.12 -20.65
C GLY A 669 -61.50 -27.99 -21.62
N ARG A 670 -60.77 -28.38 -22.68
CA ARG A 670 -61.07 -28.19 -24.12
C ARG A 670 -61.91 -26.95 -24.47
N ARG A 671 -61.45 -26.03 -25.31
CA ARG A 671 -60.98 -26.17 -26.70
C ARG A 671 -60.13 -24.96 -27.08
#